data_AF-A0A090AAM8-F1
#
_entry.id   AF-A0A090AAM8-F1
#
_cell.length_a   1.000
_cell.length_b   1.000
_cell.length_c   1.000
_cell.angle_alpha   90.00
_cell.angle_beta   90.00
_cell.angle_gamma   90.00
#
_symmetry.space_group_name_H-M   'P 1'
#
loop_
_entity.id
_entity.type
_entity.pdbx_description
1 polymer ?
#
loop_
_entity_poly.entity_id
_entity_poly.type
_entity_poly.pdbx_seq_one_letter_code
_entity_poly.pdbx_strand_id
1 'polypeptide(L)'
;MTRRRFLTAVAGSTIANGLVTSNRSAKAFAYEPYPRDDELTTVVTSCAHNCGSRHVLVAHKKGDVIVRLSTDNGQYQGSPWGTDTEELPQLRACLRGRSYRMRVYSAERLLYPMLRVGERGEGKFKRISWDAALDFIAEKMLYLKWEYGDTALLDQSYAGASWGVLHKSDQISGLLGRFLGMFGCRTSSWSVPSYQGTVFSSQVTFGSIDDGNEDDTFAHSKLIIMWGWNPAYTFHGGNTFYYMRLAKQRGCQFVVVDPQYTDSAASYNAWWIPIKPNTDAAMLAAMAYYIFINNIQDQDFINKFTQGMDAGTMPFWARKRENFKDYILGQSDGQPKSPEWAEPICGVSAENIKKLAHLYATTKPAALKASWAPGRNAYGEQYNRMAAALQAMTGNIGVLGGCSEGVGKGWHPEAVAYPYDEYSNIWKQSIKSDRWAHCVLNYPQVKREEIGLWPQSDTDGQIPNIKGIFWQGSNWFNQLPNINKAIQAINKLELVVCMDATITPSGLWADLLLPIATHFERHDVALPWYKGHYYIHRPKVIEPLGESKTDLQVLTELAYRLGFGKKYNPKATRDYFHNNDAVDEAYLQEWWENKVMSRQQVEMTWAEFKQQGIYKFKLSRPQIAFQDNVEQGQPWPTSSGKIEIFSTYLAQIHDWSRTAYGYEIPAIPKWIEPWEWLNDDKTIQYPFHLITPHPRWRTHSIFHNIALLRETYEQEVTLNADDAKKLGIKTGDIVELWNARGRVIAPAYVTERCMPRVAVLHEGAWMDLDKIGVDRSGNPDFLTLDEPSPAGAFAYNTVLINIKKTDLSHRPGWDRLATARSHIFRRDSSS
;
A
#
# COMPACT_ATOMS: atom_id res chain seq x y z
N MET A 1 -8.17 -44.89 37.05
CA MET A 1 -8.24 -45.64 35.78
C MET A 1 -7.98 -44.67 34.64
N THR A 2 -6.86 -44.85 33.93
CA THR A 2 -6.36 -43.95 32.88
C THR A 2 -6.96 -44.24 31.50
N ARG A 3 -6.93 -43.22 30.63
CA ARG A 3 -7.47 -43.03 29.26
C ARG A 3 -7.31 -44.18 28.24
N ARG A 4 -6.73 -45.33 28.62
CA ARG A 4 -6.37 -46.46 27.73
C ARG A 4 -7.46 -47.55 27.60
N ARG A 5 -8.59 -47.48 28.31
CA ARG A 5 -9.64 -48.51 28.26
C ARG A 5 -10.92 -48.16 27.48
N PHE A 6 -11.00 -46.98 26.86
CA PHE A 6 -12.20 -46.57 26.12
C PHE A 6 -12.19 -46.96 24.63
N LEU A 7 -11.05 -47.41 24.07
CA LEU A 7 -10.91 -47.68 22.63
C LEU A 7 -11.03 -49.16 22.22
N THR A 8 -11.43 -50.05 23.13
CA THR A 8 -11.52 -51.51 22.85
C THR A 8 -12.93 -52.08 22.82
N ALA A 9 -13.98 -51.26 22.65
CA ALA A 9 -15.35 -51.75 22.67
C ALA A 9 -16.26 -51.11 21.63
N VAL A 10 -15.92 -51.20 20.34
CA VAL A 10 -16.92 -51.32 19.25
C VAL A 10 -16.26 -52.07 18.09
N ALA A 11 -16.24 -53.40 18.17
CA ALA A 11 -15.99 -54.28 17.05
C ALA A 11 -17.09 -55.37 17.05
N GLY A 12 -17.83 -55.46 15.94
CA GLY A 12 -19.02 -56.30 15.76
C GLY A 12 -20.22 -55.39 15.47
N SER A 13 -20.86 -55.41 14.30
CA SER A 13 -20.98 -56.44 13.29
C SER A 13 -21.50 -55.76 12.01
N THR A 14 -20.97 -56.05 10.82
CA THR A 14 -21.74 -55.98 9.57
C THR A 14 -21.02 -56.71 8.45
N ILE A 15 -21.84 -57.37 7.63
CA ILE A 15 -21.55 -58.49 6.74
C ILE A 15 -20.95 -58.03 5.42
N ALA A 16 -20.14 -58.92 4.86
CA ALA A 16 -19.33 -58.79 3.66
C ALA A 16 -20.10 -58.41 2.38
N ASN A 17 -19.51 -57.49 1.60
CA ASN A 17 -19.54 -57.54 0.15
C ASN A 17 -18.18 -57.11 -0.39
N GLY A 18 -17.65 -57.90 -1.33
CA GLY A 18 -16.26 -57.90 -1.75
C GLY A 18 -15.80 -56.58 -2.38
N LEU A 19 -14.78 -56.01 -1.76
CA LEU A 19 -13.80 -55.13 -2.38
C LEU A 19 -12.45 -55.60 -1.85
N VAL A 20 -11.56 -56.03 -2.74
CA VAL A 20 -10.16 -56.30 -2.38
C VAL A 20 -9.54 -54.97 -2.01
N THR A 21 -9.67 -54.59 -0.74
CA THR A 21 -8.93 -53.48 -0.16
C THR A 21 -7.53 -54.00 0.11
N SER A 22 -6.56 -53.57 -0.70
CA SER A 22 -5.18 -53.62 -0.24
C SER A 22 -5.13 -52.74 1.02
N ASN A 23 -5.05 -53.36 2.19
CA ASN A 23 -4.71 -52.68 3.44
C ASN A 23 -3.28 -52.14 3.28
N ARG A 24 -3.12 -51.00 2.62
CA ARG A 24 -1.97 -50.14 2.86
C ARG A 24 -2.16 -49.66 4.28
N SER A 25 -1.40 -50.22 5.22
CA SER A 25 -1.23 -49.61 6.52
C SER A 25 -0.88 -48.15 6.27
N ALA A 26 -1.67 -47.23 6.81
CA ALA A 26 -1.29 -45.84 6.86
C ALA A 26 -0.02 -45.77 7.72
N LYS A 27 1.14 -45.87 7.09
CA LYS A 27 2.38 -45.42 7.69
C LYS A 27 2.23 -43.91 7.76
N ALA A 28 1.81 -43.40 8.92
CA ALA A 28 2.10 -42.02 9.25
C ALA A 28 3.60 -41.83 8.97
N PHE A 29 3.93 -40.90 8.09
CA PHE A 29 5.31 -40.44 8.00
C PHE A 29 5.67 -40.03 9.43
N ALA A 30 6.61 -40.74 10.05
CA ALA A 30 7.23 -40.24 11.25
C ALA A 30 7.88 -38.94 10.80
N TYR A 31 7.22 -37.81 11.06
CA TYR A 31 7.88 -36.52 11.03
C TYR A 31 9.11 -36.74 11.91
N GLU A 32 10.32 -36.55 11.36
CA GLU A 32 11.50 -36.44 12.21
C GLU A 32 11.13 -35.53 13.39
N PRO A 33 11.52 -35.84 14.64
CA PRO A 33 11.14 -35.00 15.76
C PRO A 33 11.50 -33.56 15.39
N TYR A 34 10.49 -32.68 15.44
CA TYR A 34 10.70 -31.25 15.17
C TYR A 34 11.96 -30.83 15.93
N PRO A 35 12.91 -30.14 15.28
CA PRO A 35 14.13 -29.71 15.94
C PRO A 35 13.81 -29.07 17.28
N ARG A 36 14.43 -29.59 18.33
CA ARG A 36 14.26 -29.06 19.69
C ARG A 36 14.93 -27.68 19.76
N ASP A 37 14.46 -26.81 20.64
CA ASP A 37 14.97 -25.44 20.73
C ASP A 37 16.49 -25.39 21.05
N ASP A 38 17.06 -26.41 21.72
CA ASP A 38 18.49 -26.56 21.98
C ASP A 38 19.33 -26.95 20.74
N GLU A 39 18.68 -27.33 19.64
CA GLU A 39 19.32 -27.65 18.36
C GLU A 39 19.26 -26.49 17.36
N LEU A 40 18.69 -25.35 17.76
CA LEU A 40 18.39 -24.23 16.87
C LEU A 40 19.19 -22.99 17.23
N THR A 41 19.65 -22.28 16.21
CA THR A 41 20.17 -20.93 16.33
C THR A 41 19.04 -19.93 16.12
N THR A 42 18.95 -18.95 17.00
CA THR A 42 17.95 -17.88 16.93
C THR A 42 18.56 -16.61 16.37
N VAL A 43 17.89 -15.99 15.39
CA VAL A 43 18.32 -14.74 14.76
C VAL A 43 17.14 -13.77 14.73
N VAL A 44 17.30 -12.60 15.36
CA VAL A 44 16.31 -11.50 15.27
C VAL A 44 16.39 -10.86 13.90
N THR A 45 15.24 -10.61 13.29
CA THR A 45 15.09 -10.00 11.97
C THR A 45 13.68 -9.39 11.85
N SER A 46 13.20 -9.09 10.64
CA SER A 46 11.89 -8.47 10.43
C SER A 46 11.29 -8.81 9.08
N CYS A 47 10.01 -8.47 8.87
CA CYS A 47 9.45 -8.44 7.52
C CYS A 47 10.06 -7.29 6.67
N ALA A 48 9.98 -7.38 5.34
CA ALA A 48 10.53 -6.36 4.42
C ALA A 48 9.50 -5.69 3.48
N HIS A 49 8.20 -5.97 3.63
CA HIS A 49 7.18 -5.56 2.67
C HIS A 49 6.50 -4.23 3.00
N ASN A 50 5.75 -3.74 2.00
CA ASN A 50 4.93 -2.53 2.06
C ASN A 50 3.67 -2.66 2.96
N CYS A 51 3.78 -3.23 4.16
CA CYS A 51 2.70 -3.20 5.15
C CYS A 51 2.77 -1.98 6.09
N GLY A 52 3.91 -1.30 6.13
CA GLY A 52 4.13 -0.11 6.97
C GLY A 52 4.77 -0.39 8.34
N SER A 53 4.55 -1.57 8.92
CA SER A 53 5.03 -1.90 10.28
C SER A 53 6.37 -2.64 10.31
N ARG A 54 6.59 -3.62 9.42
CA ARG A 54 7.79 -4.47 9.42
C ARG A 54 8.12 -5.05 10.80
N HIS A 55 7.13 -5.68 11.43
CA HIS A 55 7.25 -6.28 12.77
C HIS A 55 8.45 -7.22 12.90
N VAL A 56 8.90 -7.37 14.15
CA VAL A 56 10.01 -8.25 14.54
C VAL A 56 9.63 -9.70 14.25
N LEU A 57 10.51 -10.36 13.52
CA LEU A 57 10.54 -11.79 13.33
C LEU A 57 11.74 -12.36 14.06
N VAL A 58 11.59 -13.58 14.52
CA VAL A 58 12.69 -14.33 15.14
C VAL A 58 12.82 -15.62 14.36
N ALA A 59 13.89 -15.73 13.58
CA ALA A 59 14.19 -16.89 12.77
C ALA A 59 14.91 -17.95 13.62
N HIS A 60 14.34 -19.14 13.67
CA HIS A 60 14.96 -20.31 14.28
C HIS A 60 15.50 -21.16 13.14
N LYS A 61 16.82 -21.32 13.07
CA LYS A 61 17.51 -22.05 11.99
C LYS A 61 18.29 -23.26 12.51
N LYS A 62 18.38 -24.31 11.69
CA LYS A 62 19.25 -25.48 11.87
C LYS A 62 20.15 -25.57 10.65
N GLY A 63 21.47 -25.42 10.83
CA GLY A 63 22.36 -25.19 9.68
C GLY A 63 21.85 -23.99 8.89
N ASP A 64 21.85 -24.04 7.55
CA ASP A 64 21.43 -22.92 6.71
C ASP A 64 19.94 -22.89 6.34
N VAL A 65 19.08 -23.46 7.19
CA VAL A 65 17.64 -23.57 6.93
C VAL A 65 16.83 -22.98 8.08
N ILE A 66 15.94 -22.04 7.78
CA ILE A 66 14.94 -21.53 8.71
C ILE A 66 13.87 -22.61 8.88
N VAL A 67 13.67 -23.09 10.10
CA VAL A 67 12.68 -24.12 10.43
C VAL A 67 11.41 -23.52 11.07
N ARG A 68 11.53 -22.36 11.73
CA ARG A 68 10.42 -21.68 12.39
C ARG A 68 10.63 -20.16 12.39
N LEU A 69 9.53 -19.41 12.32
CA LEU A 69 9.48 -17.98 12.58
C LEU A 69 8.61 -17.73 13.81
N SER A 70 9.16 -17.10 14.85
CA SER A 70 8.38 -16.52 15.95
C SER A 70 8.43 -14.99 15.90
N THR A 71 8.04 -14.32 16.98
CA THR A 71 7.83 -12.88 17.06
C THR A 71 8.52 -12.29 18.29
N ASP A 72 8.58 -10.95 18.39
CA ASP A 72 8.93 -10.24 19.63
C ASP A 72 8.14 -10.80 20.82
N ASN A 73 8.87 -11.27 21.82
CA ASN A 73 8.38 -11.77 23.10
C ASN A 73 8.83 -10.86 24.27
N GLY A 74 9.41 -9.70 23.94
CA GLY A 74 9.91 -8.72 24.90
C GLY A 74 11.37 -8.93 25.33
N GLN A 75 11.98 -10.09 25.08
CA GLN A 75 13.32 -10.39 25.61
C GLN A 75 14.45 -9.63 24.91
N TYR A 76 14.19 -9.18 23.69
CA TYR A 76 15.11 -8.40 22.87
C TYR A 76 15.18 -6.92 23.28
N GLN A 77 14.59 -6.57 24.42
CA GLN A 77 14.59 -5.22 25.00
C GLN A 77 15.48 -5.16 26.27
N GLY A 78 16.49 -6.04 26.38
CA GLY A 78 17.44 -6.08 27.49
C GLY A 78 16.92 -6.74 28.77
N SER A 79 15.68 -7.24 28.80
CA SER A 79 15.11 -7.99 29.93
C SER A 79 15.03 -9.49 29.62
N PRO A 80 15.66 -10.38 30.42
CA PRO A 80 15.56 -11.83 30.20
C PRO A 80 14.13 -12.37 30.41
N TRP A 81 13.29 -11.63 31.14
CA TRP A 81 11.89 -11.98 31.42
C TRP A 81 10.90 -11.38 30.42
N GLY A 82 11.38 -10.55 29.50
CA GLY A 82 10.58 -9.83 28.51
C GLY A 82 9.98 -8.52 29.00
N THR A 83 9.78 -7.58 28.08
CA THR A 83 9.16 -6.26 28.31
C THR A 83 7.96 -6.05 27.38
N ASP A 84 6.81 -5.65 27.93
CA ASP A 84 5.60 -5.22 27.19
C ASP A 84 4.88 -4.13 28.00
N THR A 85 5.30 -2.87 27.82
CA THR A 85 4.72 -1.71 28.54
C THR A 85 4.01 -0.77 27.56
N GLU A 86 3.25 0.21 28.05
CA GLU A 86 2.66 1.25 27.17
C GLU A 86 3.73 2.08 26.45
N GLU A 87 4.89 2.32 27.06
CA GLU A 87 6.01 3.07 26.47
C GLU A 87 6.86 2.22 25.52
N LEU A 88 6.99 0.92 25.79
CA LEU A 88 7.79 -0.02 25.01
C LEU A 88 6.98 -1.31 24.74
N PRO A 89 5.94 -1.26 23.89
CA PRO A 89 5.12 -2.43 23.63
C PRO A 89 5.84 -3.41 22.71
N GLN A 90 5.50 -4.70 22.79
CA GLN A 90 6.01 -5.72 21.89
C GLN A 90 5.61 -5.47 20.44
N LEU A 91 6.56 -5.58 19.50
CA LEU A 91 6.32 -5.40 18.06
C LEU A 91 5.91 -6.73 17.40
N ARG A 92 4.74 -7.24 17.79
CA ARG A 92 4.32 -8.59 17.43
C ARG A 92 4.01 -8.76 15.94
N ALA A 93 4.65 -9.75 15.30
CA ALA A 93 4.39 -10.12 13.93
C ALA A 93 2.99 -10.71 13.72
N CYS A 94 2.34 -10.21 12.68
CA CYS A 94 1.06 -10.69 12.17
C CYS A 94 1.17 -12.06 11.46
N LEU A 95 0.02 -12.63 11.09
CA LEU A 95 -0.09 -13.89 10.37
C LEU A 95 0.76 -13.94 9.08
N ARG A 96 0.82 -12.84 8.32
CA ARG A 96 1.63 -12.72 7.10
C ARG A 96 3.13 -12.87 7.40
N GLY A 97 3.61 -12.15 8.40
CA GLY A 97 5.02 -12.22 8.82
C GLY A 97 5.41 -13.62 9.32
N ARG A 98 4.56 -14.26 10.12
CA ARG A 98 4.80 -15.63 10.61
C ARG A 98 4.79 -16.68 9.50
N SER A 99 4.10 -16.41 8.39
CA SER A 99 4.03 -17.30 7.23
C SER A 99 5.24 -17.20 6.29
N TYR A 100 6.12 -16.21 6.47
CA TYR A 100 7.12 -15.83 5.45
C TYR A 100 8.05 -16.98 5.06
N ARG A 101 8.36 -17.89 5.98
CA ARG A 101 9.15 -19.11 5.69
C ARG A 101 8.62 -19.86 4.45
N MET A 102 7.29 -19.94 4.27
CA MET A 102 6.68 -20.59 3.11
C MET A 102 6.92 -19.82 1.80
N ARG A 103 7.16 -18.52 1.87
CA ARG A 103 7.56 -17.71 0.72
C ARG A 103 9.03 -17.94 0.34
N VAL A 104 9.94 -17.97 1.31
CA VAL A 104 11.39 -18.21 1.06
C VAL A 104 11.61 -19.51 0.32
N TYR A 105 10.94 -20.58 0.80
CA TYR A 105 11.06 -21.93 0.26
C TYR A 105 9.92 -22.29 -0.72
N SER A 106 9.23 -21.28 -1.25
CA SER A 106 8.11 -21.49 -2.18
C SER A 106 8.55 -22.23 -3.43
N ALA A 107 7.63 -23.01 -3.99
CA ALA A 107 7.77 -23.63 -5.29
C ALA A 107 7.99 -22.58 -6.42
N GLU A 108 7.53 -21.36 -6.19
CA GLU A 108 7.55 -20.21 -7.11
C GLU A 108 8.73 -19.25 -6.86
N ARG A 109 9.71 -19.68 -6.05
CA ARG A 109 10.95 -18.93 -5.84
C ARG A 109 11.71 -18.82 -7.17
N LEU A 110 12.10 -17.59 -7.53
CA LEU A 110 13.00 -17.36 -8.66
C LEU A 110 14.44 -17.60 -8.19
N LEU A 111 15.12 -18.56 -8.82
CA LEU A 111 16.45 -19.02 -8.39
C LEU A 111 17.57 -18.72 -9.39
N TYR A 112 17.23 -18.48 -10.66
CA TYR A 112 18.21 -18.30 -11.74
C TYR A 112 17.79 -17.16 -12.65
N PRO A 113 18.73 -16.49 -13.35
CA PRO A 113 18.39 -15.58 -14.44
C PRO A 113 17.65 -16.33 -15.55
N MET A 114 16.52 -15.79 -15.99
CA MET A 114 15.69 -16.42 -17.01
C MET A 114 15.40 -15.46 -18.16
N LEU A 115 15.58 -15.93 -19.39
CA LEU A 115 15.26 -15.22 -20.63
C LEU A 115 14.00 -15.79 -21.26
N ARG A 116 13.07 -14.92 -21.66
CA ARG A 116 11.84 -15.29 -22.38
C ARG A 116 12.17 -15.96 -23.72
N VAL A 117 11.47 -17.05 -24.04
CA VAL A 117 11.60 -17.78 -25.32
C VAL A 117 10.29 -17.98 -26.07
N GLY A 118 9.20 -17.42 -25.56
CA GLY A 118 7.87 -17.42 -26.19
C GLY A 118 7.21 -16.05 -26.15
N GLU A 119 5.91 -16.01 -26.43
CA GLU A 119 5.12 -14.78 -26.35
C GLU A 119 5.01 -14.29 -24.91
N ARG A 120 4.90 -12.96 -24.71
CA ARG A 120 4.71 -12.39 -23.36
C ARG A 120 3.41 -12.96 -22.76
N GLY A 121 3.47 -13.36 -21.49
CA GLY A 121 2.34 -13.97 -20.78
C GLY A 121 2.25 -15.50 -20.88
N GLU A 122 2.94 -16.15 -21.81
CA GLU A 122 2.93 -17.64 -21.91
C GLU A 122 3.72 -18.33 -20.79
N GLY A 123 4.58 -17.60 -20.08
CA GLY A 123 5.43 -18.18 -19.04
C GLY A 123 6.55 -19.07 -19.58
N LYS A 124 6.93 -18.97 -20.86
CA LYS A 124 8.03 -19.77 -21.45
C LYS A 124 9.36 -19.05 -21.31
N PHE A 125 10.24 -19.59 -20.48
CA PHE A 125 11.57 -19.06 -20.22
C PHE A 125 12.65 -20.14 -20.31
N LYS A 126 13.88 -19.74 -20.65
CA LYS A 126 15.09 -20.56 -20.52
C LYS A 126 16.03 -19.95 -19.49
N ARG A 127 16.72 -20.80 -18.73
CA ARG A 127 17.79 -20.36 -17.83
C ARG A 127 18.96 -19.83 -18.65
N ILE A 128 19.56 -18.73 -18.20
CA ILE A 128 20.78 -18.16 -18.76
C ILE A 128 21.76 -17.83 -17.62
N SER A 129 23.03 -17.56 -17.95
CA SER A 129 23.99 -17.08 -16.95
C SER A 129 23.71 -15.63 -16.57
N TRP A 130 24.20 -15.21 -15.41
CA TRP A 130 24.19 -13.81 -15.00
C TRP A 130 24.90 -12.90 -16.01
N ASP A 131 26.07 -13.30 -16.54
CA ASP A 131 26.77 -12.48 -17.52
C ASP A 131 25.94 -12.24 -18.77
N ALA A 132 25.36 -13.30 -19.36
CA ALA A 132 24.50 -13.18 -20.53
C ALA A 132 23.26 -12.30 -20.26
N ALA A 133 22.69 -12.39 -19.05
CA ALA A 133 21.54 -11.56 -18.67
C ALA A 133 21.93 -10.08 -18.58
N LEU A 134 23.02 -9.77 -17.89
CA LEU A 134 23.45 -8.39 -17.64
C LEU A 134 24.02 -7.73 -18.90
N ASP A 135 24.71 -8.49 -19.76
CA ASP A 135 25.20 -8.00 -21.06
C ASP A 135 24.02 -7.64 -21.98
N PHE A 136 23.04 -8.53 -22.11
CA PHE A 136 21.82 -8.26 -22.90
C PHE A 136 21.10 -7.00 -22.41
N ILE A 137 20.95 -6.85 -21.09
CA ILE A 137 20.31 -5.67 -20.51
C ILE A 137 21.08 -4.40 -20.84
N ALA A 138 22.40 -4.40 -20.62
CA ALA A 138 23.24 -3.23 -20.87
C ALA A 138 23.20 -2.81 -22.35
N GLU A 139 23.31 -3.77 -23.28
CA GLU A 139 23.21 -3.52 -24.72
C GLU A 139 21.85 -2.96 -25.11
N LYS A 140 20.75 -3.56 -24.62
CA LYS A 140 19.40 -3.07 -24.90
C LYS A 140 19.14 -1.70 -24.30
N MET A 141 19.63 -1.41 -23.10
CA MET A 141 19.51 -0.08 -22.49
C MET A 141 20.20 0.99 -23.34
N LEU A 142 21.43 0.73 -23.81
CA LEU A 142 22.15 1.63 -24.68
C LEU A 142 21.39 1.85 -25.99
N TYR A 143 20.96 0.78 -26.64
CA TYR A 143 20.15 0.86 -27.85
C TYR A 143 18.90 1.73 -27.66
N LEU A 144 18.13 1.50 -26.59
CA LEU A 144 16.91 2.25 -26.32
C LEU A 144 17.16 3.75 -26.11
N LYS A 145 18.23 4.08 -25.38
CA LYS A 145 18.62 5.47 -25.15
C LYS A 145 19.03 6.15 -26.47
N TRP A 146 19.83 5.48 -27.30
CA TRP A 146 20.33 6.06 -28.54
C TRP A 146 19.27 6.18 -29.63
N GLU A 147 18.37 5.20 -29.76
CA GLU A 147 17.34 5.18 -30.80
C GLU A 147 16.11 6.01 -30.43
N TYR A 148 15.64 5.92 -29.17
CA TYR A 148 14.36 6.51 -28.76
C TYR A 148 14.51 7.70 -27.78
N GLY A 149 15.74 7.99 -27.35
CA GLY A 149 16.07 9.13 -26.49
C GLY A 149 15.94 8.85 -24.99
N ASP A 150 16.25 9.86 -24.19
CA ASP A 150 16.41 9.74 -22.73
C ASP A 150 15.10 9.50 -21.94
N THR A 151 13.94 9.42 -22.62
CA THR A 151 12.63 9.12 -21.99
C THR A 151 12.19 7.67 -22.22
N ALA A 152 13.02 6.87 -22.88
CA ALA A 152 12.66 5.52 -23.35
C ALA A 152 12.45 4.49 -22.24
N LEU A 153 13.08 4.67 -21.08
CA LEU A 153 13.00 3.74 -19.94
C LEU A 153 12.10 4.30 -18.85
N LEU A 154 10.98 3.61 -18.59
CA LEU A 154 10.09 3.92 -17.48
C LEU A 154 10.51 3.15 -16.21
N ASP A 155 10.68 3.90 -15.12
CA ASP A 155 10.94 3.38 -13.79
C ASP A 155 9.64 2.91 -13.12
N GLN A 156 9.52 1.59 -12.94
CA GLN A 156 8.40 0.92 -12.25
C GLN A 156 8.84 0.28 -10.94
N SER A 157 9.73 0.95 -10.19
CA SER A 157 10.03 0.62 -8.80
C SER A 157 8.84 0.91 -7.90
N TYR A 158 8.55 0.11 -6.88
CA TYR A 158 7.66 0.52 -5.77
C TYR A 158 8.10 -0.20 -4.49
N ALA A 159 7.48 0.14 -3.36
CA ALA A 159 7.84 -0.30 -2.00
C ALA A 159 7.73 -1.81 -1.69
N GLY A 160 7.45 -2.68 -2.67
CA GLY A 160 7.03 -4.07 -2.41
C GLY A 160 8.15 -5.10 -2.15
N ALA A 161 9.32 -5.01 -2.81
CA ALA A 161 10.41 -5.97 -2.60
C ALA A 161 11.10 -5.74 -1.25
N SER A 162 11.48 -4.50 -0.98
CA SER A 162 12.29 -4.18 0.17
C SER A 162 12.24 -2.71 0.54
N TRP A 163 11.98 -2.47 1.82
CA TRP A 163 12.15 -1.15 2.40
C TRP A 163 13.18 -1.20 3.52
N GLY A 164 14.45 -1.12 3.12
CA GLY A 164 15.60 -1.10 4.00
C GLY A 164 16.53 0.07 3.71
N VAL A 165 17.60 0.12 4.48
CA VAL A 165 18.66 1.15 4.40
C VAL A 165 19.55 0.93 3.18
N LEU A 166 19.74 -0.32 2.77
CA LEU A 166 20.66 -0.63 1.68
C LEU A 166 19.90 -0.98 0.40
N HIS A 167 18.90 -1.86 0.51
CA HIS A 167 18.21 -2.41 -0.66
C HIS A 167 16.81 -1.83 -0.85
N LYS A 168 16.66 -0.51 -0.75
CA LYS A 168 15.34 0.14 -0.88
C LYS A 168 14.82 0.05 -2.31
N SER A 169 13.62 -0.50 -2.48
CA SER A 169 12.85 -0.47 -3.72
C SER A 169 11.77 0.62 -3.60
N ASP A 170 12.01 1.83 -4.10
CA ASP A 170 10.98 2.88 -4.20
C ASP A 170 11.30 3.83 -5.38
N GLN A 171 10.33 4.62 -5.84
CA GLN A 171 10.50 5.51 -7.01
C GLN A 171 11.27 6.80 -6.70
N ILE A 172 11.34 7.20 -5.42
CA ILE A 172 11.79 8.55 -5.04
C ILE A 172 13.26 8.55 -4.62
N SER A 173 13.66 7.52 -3.89
CA SER A 173 14.93 7.36 -3.19
C SER A 173 15.50 5.94 -3.28
N GLY A 174 14.97 5.11 -4.18
CA GLY A 174 15.36 3.72 -4.36
C GLY A 174 16.54 3.53 -5.30
N LEU A 175 17.13 2.34 -5.24
CA LEU A 175 18.34 2.01 -5.99
C LEU A 175 18.15 2.08 -7.52
N LEU A 176 17.01 1.63 -8.02
CA LEU A 176 16.72 1.65 -9.46
C LEU A 176 16.49 3.09 -9.97
N GLY A 177 15.78 3.93 -9.22
CA GLY A 177 15.61 5.34 -9.55
C GLY A 177 16.96 6.06 -9.68
N ARG A 178 17.86 5.80 -8.72
CA ARG A 178 19.24 6.31 -8.77
C ARG A 178 20.03 5.78 -9.97
N PHE A 179 19.96 4.47 -10.23
CA PHE A 179 20.65 3.83 -11.35
C PHE A 179 20.23 4.42 -12.70
N LEU A 180 18.93 4.55 -12.94
CA LEU A 180 18.40 5.14 -14.17
C LEU A 180 18.68 6.65 -14.27
N GLY A 181 18.64 7.36 -13.14
CA GLY A 181 19.03 8.77 -13.06
C GLY A 181 20.49 8.99 -13.45
N MET A 182 21.41 8.14 -12.98
CA MET A 182 22.83 8.16 -13.37
C MET A 182 23.07 7.74 -14.82
N PHE A 183 22.33 6.73 -15.30
CA PHE A 183 22.37 6.34 -16.70
C PHE A 183 21.85 7.46 -17.63
N GLY A 184 20.99 8.33 -17.12
CA GLY A 184 20.48 9.51 -17.81
C GLY A 184 19.36 9.19 -18.81
N CYS A 185 18.73 8.02 -18.69
CA CYS A 185 17.53 7.66 -19.46
C CYS A 185 16.46 7.16 -18.50
N ARG A 186 15.52 8.03 -18.15
CA ARG A 186 14.50 7.77 -17.13
C ARG A 186 13.26 8.65 -17.33
N THR A 187 12.14 7.99 -17.55
CA THR A 187 10.80 8.51 -17.25
C THR A 187 10.40 7.98 -15.87
N SER A 188 10.08 8.87 -14.94
CA SER A 188 9.58 8.52 -13.60
C SER A 188 8.04 8.61 -13.55
N SER A 189 7.48 8.28 -12.39
CA SER A 189 6.08 8.61 -12.09
C SER A 189 6.01 9.44 -10.81
N TRP A 190 5.17 10.48 -10.78
CA TRP A 190 5.06 11.36 -9.63
C TRP A 190 3.85 11.04 -8.73
N SER A 191 2.88 10.27 -9.23
CA SER A 191 1.73 9.84 -8.43
C SER A 191 1.95 8.46 -7.81
N VAL A 192 1.55 8.28 -6.55
CA VAL A 192 1.64 6.99 -5.85
C VAL A 192 0.28 6.27 -5.72
N PRO A 193 0.19 4.94 -5.95
CA PRO A 193 -1.05 4.17 -5.87
C PRO A 193 -1.83 4.25 -4.55
N SER A 194 -1.11 4.49 -3.45
CA SER A 194 -1.64 4.31 -2.11
C SER A 194 -2.35 5.55 -1.55
N TYR A 195 -1.69 6.72 -1.56
CA TYR A 195 -2.13 7.89 -0.76
C TYR A 195 -1.88 9.23 -1.45
N GLN A 196 -1.76 9.27 -2.79
CA GLN A 196 -1.42 10.52 -3.52
C GLN A 196 -2.42 11.66 -3.26
N GLY A 197 -3.73 11.39 -3.19
CA GLY A 197 -4.73 12.41 -2.88
C GLY A 197 -4.56 13.02 -1.48
N THR A 198 -4.11 12.19 -0.54
CA THR A 198 -3.76 12.61 0.83
C THR A 198 -2.48 13.44 0.84
N VAL A 199 -1.43 13.06 0.09
CA VAL A 199 -0.20 13.89 -0.06
C VAL A 199 -0.55 15.29 -0.54
N PHE A 200 -1.38 15.37 -1.59
CA PHE A 200 -1.82 16.64 -2.13
C PHE A 200 -2.59 17.47 -1.09
N SER A 201 -3.54 16.86 -0.37
CA SER A 201 -4.28 17.52 0.71
C SER A 201 -3.34 18.10 1.77
N SER A 202 -2.43 17.28 2.30
CA SER A 202 -1.45 17.67 3.31
C SER A 202 -0.59 18.85 2.86
N GLN A 203 -0.03 18.78 1.65
CA GLN A 203 0.83 19.84 1.11
C GLN A 203 0.07 21.14 0.88
N VAL A 204 -1.16 21.06 0.34
CA VAL A 204 -1.96 22.24 0.00
C VAL A 204 -2.59 22.89 1.23
N THR A 205 -2.96 22.10 2.24
CA THR A 205 -3.69 22.59 3.42
C THR A 205 -2.78 22.86 4.62
N PHE A 206 -1.78 22.02 4.87
CA PHE A 206 -0.86 22.19 6.01
C PHE A 206 0.54 22.63 5.59
N GLY A 207 0.91 22.56 4.30
CA GLY A 207 2.24 22.89 3.82
C GLY A 207 3.28 21.81 4.10
N SER A 208 2.88 20.70 4.72
CA SER A 208 3.76 19.60 5.11
C SER A 208 3.00 18.28 5.12
N ILE A 209 3.74 17.19 4.94
CA ILE A 209 3.26 15.81 5.12
C ILE A 209 3.58 15.26 6.52
N ASP A 210 4.18 16.07 7.39
CA ASP A 210 4.47 15.77 8.80
C ASP A 210 3.24 16.09 9.67
N ASP A 211 2.14 15.44 9.30
CA ASP A 211 0.78 15.71 9.73
C ASP A 211 0.23 14.60 10.65
N GLY A 212 1.09 13.69 11.12
CA GLY A 212 0.73 12.52 11.90
C GLY A 212 1.02 12.63 13.39
N ASN A 213 0.05 12.21 14.18
CA ASN A 213 0.27 11.84 15.58
C ASN A 213 0.88 10.42 15.67
N GLU A 214 1.67 10.19 16.70
CA GLU A 214 2.07 8.83 17.09
C GLU A 214 0.87 8.01 17.59
N ASP A 215 0.95 6.69 17.45
CA ASP A 215 -0.18 5.80 17.70
C ASP A 215 -0.62 5.76 19.17
N ASP A 216 0.30 6.07 20.09
CA ASP A 216 0.03 6.17 21.53
C ASP A 216 -0.99 7.26 21.86
N THR A 217 -1.05 8.33 21.05
CA THR A 217 -2.02 9.41 21.21
C THR A 217 -3.48 8.93 21.15
N PHE A 218 -3.79 7.86 20.40
CA PHE A 218 -5.14 7.31 20.36
C PHE A 218 -5.64 6.84 21.73
N ALA A 219 -4.73 6.41 22.62
CA ALA A 219 -5.08 5.97 23.97
C ALA A 219 -5.63 7.11 24.85
N HIS A 220 -5.55 8.36 24.40
CA HIS A 220 -6.03 9.56 25.09
C HIS A 220 -7.31 10.14 24.47
N SER A 221 -7.79 9.61 23.34
CA SER A 221 -9.00 10.10 22.67
C SER A 221 -10.26 9.73 23.45
N LYS A 222 -11.24 10.64 23.53
CA LYS A 222 -12.59 10.31 24.04
C LYS A 222 -13.54 9.84 22.93
N LEU A 223 -13.25 10.21 21.69
CA LEU A 223 -13.95 9.77 20.50
C LEU A 223 -12.93 9.46 19.40
N ILE A 224 -13.06 8.31 18.76
CA ILE A 224 -12.33 7.95 17.55
C ILE A 224 -13.33 7.66 16.43
N ILE A 225 -13.29 8.45 15.36
CA ILE A 225 -14.05 8.23 14.14
C ILE A 225 -13.11 7.58 13.12
N MET A 226 -13.36 6.31 12.81
CA MET A 226 -12.66 5.52 11.81
C MET A 226 -13.35 5.72 10.45
N TRP A 227 -12.84 6.64 9.63
CA TRP A 227 -13.46 6.96 8.33
C TRP A 227 -12.72 6.24 7.20
N GLY A 228 -13.33 5.19 6.63
CA GLY A 228 -12.69 4.30 5.66
C GLY A 228 -11.44 3.61 6.20
N TRP A 229 -11.44 3.27 7.49
CA TRP A 229 -10.28 2.74 8.21
C TRP A 229 -10.57 1.41 8.91
N ASN A 230 -9.74 0.40 8.64
CA ASN A 230 -9.86 -0.95 9.21
C ASN A 230 -8.56 -1.42 9.90
N PRO A 231 -8.18 -0.87 11.07
CA PRO A 231 -6.95 -1.21 11.78
C PRO A 231 -6.83 -2.68 12.23
N ALA A 232 -7.92 -3.46 12.23
CA ALA A 232 -7.84 -4.91 12.44
C ALA A 232 -7.11 -5.63 11.29
N TYR A 233 -7.17 -5.10 10.06
CA TYR A 233 -6.56 -5.70 8.86
C TYR A 233 -5.31 -4.93 8.43
N THR A 234 -5.45 -3.60 8.42
CA THR A 234 -4.52 -2.64 7.83
C THR A 234 -4.15 -1.59 8.87
N PHE A 235 -2.94 -1.68 9.41
CA PHE A 235 -2.42 -0.66 10.31
C PHE A 235 -0.95 -0.43 9.99
N HIS A 236 -0.53 0.82 10.18
CA HIS A 236 0.85 1.26 9.97
C HIS A 236 1.49 1.45 11.34
N GLY A 237 2.79 1.19 11.46
CA GLY A 237 3.43 1.13 12.76
C GLY A 237 3.13 -0.17 13.52
N GLY A 238 3.75 -0.33 14.68
CA GLY A 238 3.76 -1.61 15.40
C GLY A 238 2.47 -1.90 16.16
N ASN A 239 1.83 -0.86 16.71
CA ASN A 239 1.02 -0.97 17.92
C ASN A 239 -0.31 -0.19 17.87
N THR A 240 -0.76 0.30 16.71
CA THR A 240 -2.03 1.05 16.59
C THR A 240 -3.20 0.33 17.26
N PHE A 241 -3.38 -0.96 16.96
CA PHE A 241 -4.49 -1.76 17.51
C PHE A 241 -4.39 -1.92 19.04
N TYR A 242 -3.17 -1.93 19.58
CA TYR A 242 -2.91 -1.97 21.02
C TYR A 242 -3.35 -0.66 21.70
N TYR A 243 -2.95 0.50 21.19
CA TYR A 243 -3.32 1.79 21.78
C TYR A 243 -4.81 2.11 21.61
N MET A 244 -5.44 1.73 20.50
CA MET A 244 -6.89 1.84 20.36
C MET A 244 -7.65 0.93 21.35
N ARG A 245 -7.10 -0.25 21.68
CA ARG A 245 -7.66 -1.09 22.75
C ARG A 245 -7.56 -0.41 24.11
N LEU A 246 -6.45 0.27 24.40
CA LEU A 246 -6.32 1.07 25.63
C LEU A 246 -7.33 2.21 25.64
N ALA A 247 -7.52 2.92 24.52
CA ALA A 247 -8.56 3.95 24.39
C ALA A 247 -9.94 3.41 24.76
N LYS A 248 -10.32 2.25 24.21
CA LYS A 248 -11.58 1.56 24.55
C LYS A 248 -11.68 1.24 26.03
N GLN A 249 -10.63 0.70 26.64
CA GLN A 249 -10.59 0.42 28.08
C GLN A 249 -10.71 1.68 28.94
N ARG A 250 -10.29 2.83 28.41
CA ARG A 250 -10.40 4.16 29.03
C ARG A 250 -11.74 4.87 28.72
N GLY A 251 -12.69 4.19 28.09
CA GLY A 251 -14.04 4.71 27.82
C GLY A 251 -14.20 5.48 26.52
N CYS A 252 -13.23 5.40 25.59
CA CYS A 252 -13.35 6.02 24.28
C CYS A 252 -14.54 5.46 23.49
N GLN A 253 -15.31 6.36 22.86
CA GLN A 253 -16.37 6.00 21.92
C GLN A 253 -15.80 5.80 20.51
N PHE A 254 -16.33 4.82 19.78
CA PHE A 254 -15.91 4.52 18.42
C PHE A 254 -17.06 4.69 17.43
N VAL A 255 -16.76 5.33 16.32
CA VAL A 255 -17.63 5.41 15.14
C VAL A 255 -16.84 4.87 13.95
N VAL A 256 -17.52 4.18 13.05
CA VAL A 256 -16.94 3.77 11.77
C VAL A 256 -17.86 4.21 10.63
N VAL A 257 -17.27 4.97 9.69
CA VAL A 257 -17.94 5.38 8.45
C VAL A 257 -17.30 4.58 7.33
N ASP A 258 -18.01 3.56 6.85
CA ASP A 258 -17.52 2.59 5.88
C ASP A 258 -18.73 1.86 5.26
N PRO A 259 -18.77 1.58 3.95
CA PRO A 259 -19.81 0.73 3.34
C PRO A 259 -19.88 -0.70 3.92
N GLN A 260 -18.86 -1.15 4.67
CA GLN A 260 -18.81 -2.45 5.32
C GLN A 260 -18.76 -2.36 6.86
N TYR A 261 -19.44 -3.28 7.53
CA TYR A 261 -19.27 -3.54 8.95
C TYR A 261 -17.98 -4.36 9.18
N THR A 262 -16.85 -3.66 9.26
CA THR A 262 -15.50 -4.27 9.33
C THR A 262 -15.22 -4.99 10.64
N ASP A 263 -14.15 -5.81 10.68
CA ASP A 263 -13.69 -6.43 11.94
C ASP A 263 -13.21 -5.41 12.97
N SER A 264 -12.78 -4.22 12.53
CA SER A 264 -12.51 -3.10 13.44
C SER A 264 -13.80 -2.59 14.09
N ALA A 265 -14.89 -2.47 13.32
CA ALA A 265 -16.20 -2.10 13.84
C ALA A 265 -16.63 -3.04 14.96
N ALA A 266 -16.53 -4.35 14.70
CA ALA A 266 -16.85 -5.40 15.67
C ALA A 266 -15.93 -5.34 16.91
N SER A 267 -14.61 -5.23 16.70
CA SER A 267 -13.62 -5.22 17.79
C SER A 267 -13.83 -4.07 18.78
N TYR A 268 -14.22 -2.89 18.28
CA TYR A 268 -14.39 -1.70 19.10
C TYR A 268 -15.83 -1.43 19.52
N ASN A 269 -16.81 -2.25 19.11
CA ASN A 269 -18.24 -1.97 19.29
C ASN A 269 -18.60 -0.58 18.73
N ALA A 270 -18.10 -0.29 17.52
CA ALA A 270 -18.26 1.01 16.91
C ALA A 270 -19.69 1.19 16.39
N TRP A 271 -20.20 2.42 16.50
CA TRP A 271 -21.39 2.82 15.75
C TRP A 271 -21.05 2.82 14.26
N TRP A 272 -21.67 1.91 13.51
CA TRP A 272 -21.48 1.80 12.07
C TRP A 272 -22.43 2.69 11.29
N ILE A 273 -21.85 3.48 10.39
CA ILE A 273 -22.55 4.36 9.45
C ILE A 273 -22.18 3.88 8.04
N PRO A 274 -23.07 3.13 7.36
CA PRO A 274 -22.85 2.70 5.99
C PRO A 274 -22.99 3.88 5.03
N ILE A 275 -21.91 4.22 4.34
CA ILE A 275 -21.86 5.31 3.36
C ILE A 275 -21.74 4.76 1.95
N LYS A 276 -22.48 5.36 1.00
CA LYS A 276 -22.28 5.07 -0.44
C LYS A 276 -20.82 5.43 -0.82
N PRO A 277 -20.07 4.52 -1.46
CA PRO A 277 -18.72 4.83 -1.89
C PRO A 277 -18.66 6.08 -2.78
N ASN A 278 -17.53 6.80 -2.71
CA ASN A 278 -17.28 8.08 -3.38
C ASN A 278 -18.06 9.29 -2.84
N THR A 279 -18.86 9.20 -1.78
CA THR A 279 -19.73 10.31 -1.34
C THR A 279 -19.32 10.96 -0.02
N ASP A 280 -18.14 10.59 0.48
CA ASP A 280 -17.62 10.99 1.79
C ASP A 280 -17.51 12.51 1.95
N ALA A 281 -17.04 13.22 0.92
CA ALA A 281 -16.93 14.68 0.94
C ALA A 281 -18.30 15.38 1.06
N ALA A 282 -19.37 14.80 0.52
CA ALA A 282 -20.72 15.33 0.70
C ALA A 282 -21.21 15.18 2.15
N MET A 283 -20.97 14.02 2.77
CA MET A 283 -21.32 13.81 4.19
C MET A 283 -20.51 14.74 5.11
N LEU A 284 -19.21 14.89 4.88
CA LEU A 284 -18.35 15.80 5.65
C LEU A 284 -18.78 17.27 5.48
N ALA A 285 -19.16 17.69 4.26
CA ALA A 285 -19.73 19.02 4.02
C ALA A 285 -21.02 19.24 4.82
N ALA A 286 -21.88 18.22 4.91
CA ALA A 286 -23.10 18.30 5.72
C ALA A 286 -22.87 18.30 7.23
N MET A 287 -21.81 17.65 7.69
CA MET A 287 -21.36 17.81 9.07
C MET A 287 -20.90 19.25 9.33
N ALA A 288 -20.10 19.84 8.43
CA ALA A 288 -19.66 21.23 8.53
C ALA A 288 -20.86 22.20 8.53
N TYR A 289 -21.85 21.97 7.67
CA TYR A 289 -23.10 22.75 7.66
C TYR A 289 -23.78 22.74 9.03
N TYR A 290 -23.98 21.55 9.59
CA TYR A 290 -24.61 21.41 10.90
C TYR A 290 -23.81 22.13 12.00
N ILE A 291 -22.49 22.07 11.96
CA ILE A 291 -21.65 22.75 12.95
C ILE A 291 -21.79 24.27 12.83
N PHE A 292 -21.74 24.83 11.61
CA PHE A 292 -21.88 26.27 11.40
C PHE A 292 -23.25 26.82 11.77
N ILE A 293 -24.34 26.14 11.40
CA ILE A 293 -25.70 26.64 11.67
C ILE A 293 -26.08 26.55 13.16
N ASN A 294 -25.46 25.63 13.91
CA ASN A 294 -25.62 25.55 15.37
C ASN A 294 -24.57 26.37 16.13
N ASN A 295 -23.63 27.02 15.43
CA ASN A 295 -22.57 27.82 16.02
C ASN A 295 -21.73 27.06 17.08
N ILE A 296 -21.38 25.80 16.78
CA ILE A 296 -20.59 24.92 17.67
C ILE A 296 -19.18 24.64 17.14
N GLN A 297 -18.71 25.43 16.18
CA GLN A 297 -17.31 25.46 15.75
C GLN A 297 -16.41 26.13 16.79
N ASP A 298 -15.12 25.79 16.77
CA ASP A 298 -14.08 26.49 17.52
C ASP A 298 -13.64 27.75 16.76
N GLN A 299 -14.36 28.86 16.98
CA GLN A 299 -14.12 30.10 16.26
C GLN A 299 -12.76 30.74 16.61
N ASP A 300 -12.26 30.55 17.84
CA ASP A 300 -10.96 31.09 18.24
C ASP A 300 -9.82 30.38 17.51
N PHE A 301 -9.89 29.05 17.40
CA PHE A 301 -8.97 28.28 16.58
C PHE A 301 -9.01 28.73 15.12
N ILE A 302 -10.22 28.88 14.54
CA ILE A 302 -10.42 29.32 13.16
C ILE A 302 -9.74 30.68 12.92
N ASN A 303 -10.04 31.68 13.74
CA ASN A 303 -9.52 33.04 13.59
C ASN A 303 -7.99 33.08 13.66
N LYS A 304 -7.42 32.31 14.60
CA LYS A 304 -5.97 32.31 14.86
C LYS A 304 -5.21 31.54 13.78
N PHE A 305 -5.68 30.36 13.40
CA PHE A 305 -4.85 29.37 12.71
C PHE A 305 -5.29 29.01 11.29
N THR A 306 -6.42 29.51 10.79
CA THR A 306 -6.92 29.13 9.47
C THR A 306 -6.97 30.29 8.47
N GLN A 307 -6.88 29.96 7.18
CA GLN A 307 -7.15 30.86 6.07
C GLN A 307 -8.35 30.32 5.25
N GLY A 308 -9.33 31.20 5.03
CA GLY A 308 -10.48 31.00 4.15
C GLY A 308 -11.54 30.00 4.62
N MET A 309 -11.62 29.76 5.93
CA MET A 309 -12.74 29.06 6.54
C MET A 309 -14.04 29.86 6.40
N ASP A 310 -13.95 31.18 6.58
CA ASP A 310 -15.05 32.14 6.52
C ASP A 310 -14.55 33.49 5.96
N ALA A 311 -15.46 34.45 5.78
CA ALA A 311 -15.12 35.78 5.26
C ALA A 311 -14.07 36.52 6.11
N GLY A 312 -14.02 36.28 7.43
CA GLY A 312 -13.07 36.92 8.34
C GLY A 312 -11.64 36.39 8.22
N THR A 313 -11.50 35.17 7.72
CA THR A 313 -10.22 34.47 7.53
C THR A 313 -9.71 34.50 6.08
N MET A 314 -10.41 35.18 5.16
CA MET A 314 -9.96 35.36 3.77
C MET A 314 -8.78 36.35 3.66
N PRO A 315 -7.76 36.06 2.85
CA PRO A 315 -6.67 36.99 2.62
C PRO A 315 -7.15 38.21 1.83
N PHE A 316 -6.55 39.38 2.06
CA PHE A 316 -6.97 40.66 1.47
C PHE A 316 -7.17 40.60 -0.05
N TRP A 317 -6.23 39.97 -0.76
CA TRP A 317 -6.23 39.85 -2.22
C TRP A 317 -7.36 38.93 -2.77
N ALA A 318 -7.95 38.08 -1.93
CA ALA A 318 -9.00 37.15 -2.30
C ALA A 318 -10.30 37.33 -1.50
N ARG A 319 -10.52 38.49 -0.84
CA ARG A 319 -11.77 38.76 -0.07
C ARG A 319 -13.07 38.61 -0.85
N LYS A 320 -13.03 38.74 -2.18
CA LYS A 320 -14.18 38.55 -3.08
C LYS A 320 -14.30 37.13 -3.64
N ARG A 321 -13.36 36.25 -3.32
CA ARG A 321 -13.43 34.83 -3.66
C ARG A 321 -14.31 34.12 -2.64
N GLU A 322 -14.86 32.99 -3.06
CA GLU A 322 -15.64 32.10 -2.21
C GLU A 322 -14.78 31.56 -1.05
N ASN A 323 -15.30 31.65 0.17
CA ASN A 323 -14.74 30.97 1.34
C ASN A 323 -15.52 29.68 1.62
N PHE A 324 -14.96 28.83 2.48
CA PHE A 324 -15.55 27.52 2.76
C PHE A 324 -16.96 27.60 3.36
N LYS A 325 -17.19 28.47 4.35
CA LYS A 325 -18.50 28.66 4.98
C LYS A 325 -19.58 29.07 3.97
N ASP A 326 -19.27 29.97 3.05
CA ASP A 326 -20.22 30.42 2.03
C ASP A 326 -20.62 29.27 1.09
N TYR A 327 -19.66 28.44 0.67
CA TYR A 327 -19.93 27.22 -0.08
C TYR A 327 -20.80 26.23 0.71
N ILE A 328 -20.47 25.98 1.98
CA ILE A 328 -21.20 25.06 2.83
C ILE A 328 -22.65 25.53 3.07
N LEU A 329 -22.84 26.83 3.27
CA LEU A 329 -24.17 27.42 3.48
C LEU A 329 -24.94 27.68 2.17
N GLY A 330 -24.36 27.39 1.01
CA GLY A 330 -24.99 27.55 -0.30
C GLY A 330 -25.11 29.01 -0.75
N GLN A 331 -24.33 29.93 -0.19
CA GLN A 331 -24.35 31.35 -0.57
C GLN A 331 -23.72 31.59 -1.95
N SER A 332 -22.79 30.74 -2.35
CA SER A 332 -22.06 30.86 -3.62
C SER A 332 -22.71 30.10 -4.78
N ASP A 333 -23.39 28.99 -4.50
CA ASP A 333 -23.97 28.11 -5.53
C ASP A 333 -25.48 27.89 -5.38
N GLY A 334 -26.13 28.53 -4.40
CA GLY A 334 -27.56 28.44 -4.14
C GLY A 334 -28.02 27.14 -3.49
N GLN A 335 -27.11 26.21 -3.16
CA GLN A 335 -27.44 24.90 -2.60
C GLN A 335 -26.75 24.68 -1.25
N PRO A 336 -27.46 24.91 -0.13
CA PRO A 336 -26.94 24.58 1.19
C PRO A 336 -26.55 23.11 1.25
N LYS A 337 -25.37 22.81 1.78
CA LYS A 337 -24.87 21.44 1.95
C LYS A 337 -25.45 20.83 3.22
N SER A 338 -26.77 20.88 3.39
CA SER A 338 -27.42 20.41 4.62
C SER A 338 -27.37 18.88 4.75
N PRO A 339 -27.61 18.32 5.95
CA PRO A 339 -27.83 16.89 6.13
C PRO A 339 -28.90 16.30 5.20
N GLU A 340 -29.98 17.02 4.93
CA GLU A 340 -31.04 16.61 4.01
C GLU A 340 -30.59 16.62 2.55
N TRP A 341 -29.69 17.53 2.18
CA TRP A 341 -29.05 17.52 0.87
C TRP A 341 -28.10 16.33 0.70
N ALA A 342 -27.32 16.02 1.75
CA ALA A 342 -26.36 14.92 1.69
C ALA A 342 -27.03 13.54 1.74
N GLU A 343 -28.16 13.37 2.43
CA GLU A 343 -28.85 12.09 2.57
C GLU A 343 -29.08 11.33 1.25
N PRO A 344 -29.69 11.91 0.19
CA PRO A 344 -29.86 11.22 -1.09
C PRO A 344 -28.52 10.96 -1.82
N ILE A 345 -27.50 11.78 -1.56
CA ILE A 345 -26.17 11.65 -2.16
C ILE A 345 -25.42 10.48 -1.51
N CYS A 346 -25.24 10.49 -0.19
CA CYS A 346 -24.39 9.55 0.52
C CYS A 346 -25.12 8.33 1.10
N GLY A 347 -26.45 8.35 1.15
CA GLY A 347 -27.28 7.27 1.68
C GLY A 347 -27.32 7.19 3.21
N VAL A 348 -26.70 8.14 3.92
CA VAL A 348 -26.77 8.24 5.38
C VAL A 348 -27.89 9.19 5.78
N SER A 349 -28.77 8.77 6.70
CA SER A 349 -29.87 9.63 7.14
C SER A 349 -29.39 10.96 7.71
N ALA A 350 -30.12 12.03 7.43
CA ALA A 350 -29.85 13.38 7.92
C ALA A 350 -29.71 13.40 9.45
N GLU A 351 -30.52 12.60 10.17
CA GLU A 351 -30.42 12.44 11.63
C GLU A 351 -29.04 11.91 12.06
N ASN A 352 -28.53 10.86 11.41
CA ASN A 352 -27.23 10.27 11.73
C ASN A 352 -26.09 11.24 11.39
N ILE A 353 -26.20 11.99 10.29
CA ILE A 353 -25.24 13.05 9.95
C ILE A 353 -25.20 14.12 11.05
N LYS A 354 -26.35 14.64 11.47
CA LYS A 354 -26.47 15.63 12.56
C LYS A 354 -25.88 15.10 13.87
N LYS A 355 -26.22 13.85 14.22
CA LYS A 355 -25.73 13.20 15.44
C LYS A 355 -24.21 13.06 15.44
N LEU A 356 -23.60 12.62 14.34
CA LEU A 356 -22.15 12.50 14.24
C LEU A 356 -21.47 13.88 14.25
N ALA A 357 -22.03 14.87 13.55
CA ALA A 357 -21.51 16.23 13.53
C ALA A 357 -21.51 16.85 14.93
N HIS A 358 -22.62 16.72 15.66
CA HIS A 358 -22.73 17.17 17.04
C HIS A 358 -21.71 16.47 17.95
N LEU A 359 -21.63 15.14 17.86
CA LEU A 359 -20.70 14.33 18.67
C LEU A 359 -19.24 14.74 18.43
N TYR A 360 -18.85 14.95 17.17
CA TYR A 360 -17.48 15.32 16.81
C TYR A 360 -17.10 16.74 17.25
N ALA A 361 -18.03 17.69 17.12
CA ALA A 361 -17.81 19.07 17.54
C ALA A 361 -17.68 19.20 19.06
N THR A 362 -18.50 18.47 19.82
CA THR A 362 -18.64 18.67 21.28
C THR A 362 -17.77 17.74 22.12
N THR A 363 -17.33 16.59 21.59
CA THR A 363 -16.48 15.66 22.35
C THR A 363 -15.01 16.03 22.20
N LYS A 364 -14.31 16.31 23.31
CA LYS A 364 -12.87 16.66 23.30
C LYS A 364 -12.05 15.86 24.32
N PRO A 365 -10.87 15.34 23.93
CA PRO A 365 -10.30 15.33 22.58
C PRO A 365 -10.95 14.26 21.66
N ALA A 366 -11.09 14.56 20.37
CA ALA A 366 -11.66 13.65 19.37
C ALA A 366 -10.77 13.49 18.15
N ALA A 367 -10.51 12.25 17.76
CA ALA A 367 -9.73 11.89 16.58
C ALA A 367 -10.66 11.48 15.42
N LEU A 368 -10.76 12.33 14.39
CA LEU A 368 -11.30 11.96 13.09
C LEU A 368 -10.18 11.36 12.22
N LYS A 369 -9.98 10.04 12.28
CA LYS A 369 -8.99 9.38 11.41
C LYS A 369 -9.56 9.21 10.01
N ALA A 370 -9.39 10.25 9.19
CA ALA A 370 -9.53 10.15 7.74
C ALA A 370 -8.44 9.23 7.20
N SER A 371 -8.84 8.09 6.64
CA SER A 371 -7.93 7.08 6.08
C SER A 371 -7.82 7.25 4.57
N TRP A 372 -6.92 6.50 3.93
CA TRP A 372 -6.63 6.69 2.51
C TRP A 372 -7.67 6.08 1.58
N ALA A 373 -8.48 5.13 2.07
CA ALA A 373 -9.42 4.40 1.21
C ALA A 373 -10.44 5.32 0.51
N PRO A 374 -11.08 6.29 1.20
CA PRO A 374 -11.98 7.24 0.53
C PRO A 374 -11.24 8.25 -0.35
N GLY A 375 -9.94 8.46 -0.13
CA GLY A 375 -9.06 9.24 -0.99
C GLY A 375 -8.63 8.52 -2.29
N ARG A 376 -8.82 7.19 -2.39
CA ARG A 376 -8.53 6.39 -3.59
C ARG A 376 -9.72 6.35 -4.55
N ASN A 377 -10.25 7.54 -4.85
CA ASN A 377 -11.47 7.79 -5.61
C ASN A 377 -11.32 8.98 -6.56
N ALA A 378 -12.26 9.12 -7.49
CA ALA A 378 -12.47 10.37 -8.22
C ALA A 378 -12.62 11.54 -7.25
N TYR A 379 -11.81 12.57 -7.44
CA TYR A 379 -11.75 13.75 -6.59
C TYR A 379 -11.46 13.43 -5.10
N GLY A 380 -10.76 12.32 -4.83
CA GLY A 380 -10.44 11.88 -3.47
C GLY A 380 -9.58 12.87 -2.66
N GLU A 381 -8.84 13.75 -3.32
CA GLU A 381 -8.17 14.89 -2.67
C GLU A 381 -9.17 15.85 -1.98
N GLN A 382 -10.40 15.97 -2.50
CA GLN A 382 -11.42 16.84 -1.91
C GLN A 382 -12.00 16.24 -0.63
N TYR A 383 -12.14 14.90 -0.56
CA TYR A 383 -12.48 14.20 0.70
C TYR A 383 -11.47 14.53 1.80
N ASN A 384 -10.18 14.38 1.48
CA ASN A 384 -9.11 14.64 2.43
C ASN A 384 -9.14 16.11 2.90
N ARG A 385 -9.23 17.07 1.97
CA ARG A 385 -9.31 18.50 2.31
C ARG A 385 -10.57 18.86 3.10
N MET A 386 -11.70 18.20 2.83
CA MET A 386 -12.95 18.38 3.60
C MET A 386 -12.80 17.87 5.03
N ALA A 387 -12.12 16.73 5.23
CA ALA A 387 -11.81 16.20 6.56
C ALA A 387 -10.85 17.12 7.33
N ALA A 388 -9.82 17.66 6.66
CA ALA A 388 -8.92 18.66 7.22
C ALA A 388 -9.67 19.93 7.67
N ALA A 389 -10.62 20.42 6.86
CA ALA A 389 -11.47 21.56 7.21
C ALA A 389 -12.33 21.27 8.45
N LEU A 390 -12.92 20.08 8.54
CA LEU A 390 -13.74 19.67 9.68
C LEU A 390 -12.92 19.52 10.98
N GLN A 391 -11.69 19.02 10.89
CA GLN A 391 -10.78 18.95 12.05
C GLN A 391 -10.31 20.33 12.50
N ALA A 392 -9.99 21.22 11.56
CA ALA A 392 -9.61 22.60 11.84
C ALA A 392 -10.77 23.38 12.48
N MET A 393 -11.99 23.29 11.94
CA MET A 393 -13.14 24.00 12.50
C MET A 393 -13.58 23.51 13.88
N THR A 394 -13.12 22.34 14.30
CA THR A 394 -13.42 21.77 15.62
C THR A 394 -12.25 21.86 16.60
N GLY A 395 -11.10 22.42 16.22
CA GLY A 395 -9.96 22.62 17.14
C GLY A 395 -9.33 21.32 17.67
N ASN A 396 -9.38 20.22 16.91
CA ASN A 396 -8.79 18.93 17.32
C ASN A 396 -7.34 18.74 16.84
N ILE A 397 -6.81 19.66 16.03
CA ILE A 397 -5.44 19.64 15.50
C ILE A 397 -4.48 20.18 16.58
N GLY A 398 -3.31 19.55 16.75
CA GLY A 398 -2.34 19.94 17.77
C GLY A 398 -2.69 19.49 19.20
N VAL A 399 -3.71 18.63 19.37
CA VAL A 399 -4.22 18.20 20.69
C VAL A 399 -3.91 16.72 20.95
N LEU A 400 -3.47 16.37 22.16
CA LEU A 400 -3.29 14.99 22.62
C LEU A 400 -4.63 14.24 22.60
N GLY A 401 -4.71 13.13 21.87
CA GLY A 401 -5.96 12.40 21.62
C GLY A 401 -6.84 12.99 20.51
N GLY A 402 -6.44 14.12 19.92
CA GLY A 402 -6.97 14.63 18.65
C GLY A 402 -6.25 14.00 17.45
N CYS A 403 -6.44 14.58 16.27
CA CYS A 403 -5.68 14.24 15.07
C CYS A 403 -5.81 15.31 13.99
N SER A 404 -4.86 15.32 13.07
CA SER A 404 -4.96 15.94 11.75
C SER A 404 -5.15 14.89 10.65
N GLU A 405 -5.78 15.30 9.58
CA GLU A 405 -5.82 14.62 8.29
C GLU A 405 -4.42 14.65 7.69
N GLY A 406 -4.15 13.65 6.85
CA GLY A 406 -2.94 13.60 6.08
C GLY A 406 -2.34 12.21 6.02
N VAL A 407 -1.10 12.15 5.53
CA VAL A 407 -0.38 10.89 5.34
C VAL A 407 -0.23 10.15 6.68
N GLY A 408 -0.17 10.92 7.76
CA GLY A 408 -0.02 10.48 9.13
C GLY A 408 1.44 10.33 9.52
N LYS A 409 2.38 11.04 8.87
CA LYS A 409 3.81 10.96 9.21
C LYS A 409 4.09 11.67 10.54
N GLY A 410 4.53 10.90 11.52
CA GLY A 410 4.94 11.37 12.84
C GLY A 410 6.47 11.41 12.94
N TRP A 411 7.04 10.49 13.73
CA TRP A 411 8.48 10.38 13.88
C TRP A 411 9.17 9.86 12.61
N HIS A 412 10.30 10.45 12.23
CA HIS A 412 11.05 10.06 11.02
C HIS A 412 12.25 9.18 11.35
N PRO A 413 12.30 7.93 10.83
CA PRO A 413 13.54 7.17 10.81
C PRO A 413 14.54 7.79 9.83
N GLU A 414 15.84 7.66 10.09
CA GLU A 414 16.90 7.96 9.14
C GLU A 414 16.87 6.92 8.00
N ALA A 415 16.04 7.17 6.99
CA ALA A 415 15.76 6.24 5.90
C ALA A 415 16.39 6.70 4.59
N VAL A 416 17.37 5.94 4.08
CA VAL A 416 18.02 6.17 2.78
C VAL A 416 18.30 4.83 2.10
N ALA A 417 18.60 4.83 0.79
CA ALA A 417 19.14 3.67 0.09
C ALA A 417 20.61 3.94 -0.22
N TYR A 418 21.56 3.28 0.44
CA TYR A 418 22.98 3.59 0.18
C TYR A 418 23.51 2.99 -1.13
N PRO A 419 24.36 3.72 -1.87
CA PRO A 419 24.63 5.16 -1.72
C PRO A 419 23.44 6.01 -2.21
N TYR A 420 22.98 6.94 -1.36
CA TYR A 420 21.90 7.88 -1.68
C TYR A 420 22.49 9.25 -2.01
N ASP A 421 22.11 9.80 -3.16
CA ASP A 421 22.54 11.11 -3.65
C ASP A 421 21.50 11.71 -4.61
N GLU A 422 21.83 12.84 -5.24
CA GLU A 422 20.94 13.61 -6.11
C GLU A 422 20.37 12.78 -7.27
N TYR A 423 21.08 11.75 -7.74
CA TYR A 423 20.66 10.96 -8.91
C TYR A 423 19.39 10.15 -8.66
N SER A 424 19.04 9.87 -7.40
CA SER A 424 17.79 9.17 -7.04
C SER A 424 16.54 9.91 -7.55
N ASN A 425 16.62 11.25 -7.62
CA ASN A 425 15.53 12.11 -8.04
C ASN A 425 15.80 12.80 -9.40
N ILE A 426 16.77 12.31 -10.18
CA ILE A 426 16.99 12.78 -11.56
C ILE A 426 16.12 11.93 -12.50
N TRP A 427 15.30 12.60 -13.30
CA TRP A 427 14.48 12.02 -14.36
C TRP A 427 14.32 13.05 -15.49
N LYS A 428 14.02 12.58 -16.70
CA LYS A 428 13.79 13.45 -17.86
C LYS A 428 12.34 13.85 -17.99
N GLN A 429 11.43 12.93 -17.71
CA GLN A 429 10.00 13.23 -17.61
C GLN A 429 9.38 12.48 -16.45
N SER A 430 8.24 12.97 -15.97
CA SER A 430 7.45 12.29 -14.95
C SER A 430 5.98 12.34 -15.32
N ILE A 431 5.28 11.22 -15.21
CA ILE A 431 3.85 11.09 -15.54
C ILE A 431 3.04 10.56 -14.35
N LYS A 432 1.71 10.61 -14.43
CA LYS A 432 0.87 9.85 -13.50
C LYS A 432 1.08 8.35 -13.73
N SER A 433 1.33 7.61 -12.65
CA SER A 433 1.72 6.19 -12.67
C SER A 433 0.74 5.29 -13.43
N ASP A 434 -0.56 5.52 -13.30
CA ASP A 434 -1.64 4.76 -13.97
C ASP A 434 -1.81 5.11 -15.45
N ARG A 435 -1.14 6.16 -15.96
CA ARG A 435 -1.27 6.61 -17.35
C ARG A 435 -0.20 6.08 -18.29
N TRP A 436 0.71 5.22 -17.82
CA TRP A 436 1.78 4.66 -18.66
C TRP A 436 1.24 3.89 -19.88
N ALA A 437 0.19 3.07 -19.69
CA ALA A 437 -0.38 2.26 -20.77
C ALA A 437 -1.07 3.14 -21.81
N HIS A 438 -1.77 4.19 -21.35
CA HIS A 438 -2.33 5.22 -22.22
C HIS A 438 -1.25 5.93 -23.04
N CYS A 439 -0.13 6.32 -22.39
CA CYS A 439 1.01 6.94 -23.04
C CYS A 439 1.58 6.06 -24.17
N VAL A 440 1.90 4.80 -23.87
CA VAL A 440 2.48 3.84 -24.84
C VAL A 440 1.55 3.58 -26.01
N LEU A 441 0.25 3.41 -25.76
CA LEU A 441 -0.70 3.03 -26.80
C LEU A 441 -0.97 4.15 -27.81
N ASN A 442 -0.94 5.41 -27.36
CA ASN A 442 -1.36 6.58 -28.15
C ASN A 442 -0.19 7.47 -28.57
N TYR A 443 1.05 7.16 -28.20
CA TYR A 443 2.24 7.90 -28.62
C TYR A 443 2.31 8.01 -30.16
N PRO A 444 2.65 9.19 -30.75
CA PRO A 444 2.99 10.46 -30.08
C PRO A 444 1.79 11.41 -29.85
N GLN A 445 0.56 11.00 -30.15
CA GLN A 445 -0.64 11.85 -30.19
C GLN A 445 -1.27 12.11 -28.81
N VAL A 446 -0.54 11.85 -27.74
CA VAL A 446 -0.98 12.02 -26.35
C VAL A 446 -0.81 13.48 -25.94
N LYS A 447 -1.80 14.02 -25.24
CA LYS A 447 -1.70 15.35 -24.65
C LYS A 447 -1.09 15.31 -23.26
N ARG A 448 -0.56 16.46 -22.86
CA ARG A 448 0.21 16.61 -21.62
C ARG A 448 -0.66 16.38 -20.38
N GLU A 449 -1.86 16.95 -20.39
CA GLU A 449 -2.89 16.83 -19.38
C GLU A 449 -3.41 15.40 -19.23
N GLU A 450 -3.46 14.63 -20.33
CA GLU A 450 -3.94 13.24 -20.34
C GLU A 450 -3.02 12.29 -19.56
N ILE A 451 -1.73 12.60 -19.47
CA ILE A 451 -0.76 11.79 -18.69
C ILE A 451 -0.30 12.49 -17.42
N GLY A 452 -0.82 13.70 -17.16
CA GLY A 452 -0.34 14.58 -16.11
C GLY A 452 1.17 14.78 -16.18
N LEU A 453 1.71 15.18 -17.34
CA LEU A 453 3.16 15.37 -17.48
C LEU A 453 3.63 16.40 -16.45
N TRP A 454 4.72 16.11 -15.75
CA TRP A 454 5.30 17.07 -14.83
C TRP A 454 5.95 18.23 -15.58
N PRO A 455 5.68 19.50 -15.22
CA PRO A 455 6.26 20.64 -15.92
C PRO A 455 7.77 20.76 -15.67
N GLN A 456 8.53 21.13 -16.70
CA GLN A 456 9.94 21.49 -16.54
C GLN A 456 10.11 23.01 -16.44
N SER A 457 11.23 23.47 -15.86
CA SER A 457 11.51 24.89 -15.63
C SER A 457 11.46 25.73 -16.92
N ASP A 458 11.93 25.17 -18.03
CA ASP A 458 12.23 25.93 -19.26
C ASP A 458 11.50 25.44 -20.51
N THR A 459 10.67 24.37 -20.41
CA THR A 459 9.91 23.81 -21.55
C THR A 459 8.55 23.27 -21.11
N ASP A 460 7.63 23.09 -22.07
CA ASP A 460 6.34 22.40 -21.82
C ASP A 460 6.48 20.89 -21.58
N GLY A 461 7.72 20.38 -21.51
CA GLY A 461 8.03 18.96 -21.45
C GLY A 461 7.89 18.25 -22.80
N GLN A 462 8.29 16.99 -22.84
CA GLN A 462 8.23 16.11 -24.00
C GLN A 462 7.37 14.90 -23.64
N ILE A 463 6.44 14.52 -24.52
CA ILE A 463 5.70 13.26 -24.34
C ILE A 463 6.69 12.09 -24.35
N PRO A 464 6.75 11.27 -23.30
CA PRO A 464 7.71 10.17 -23.21
C PRO A 464 7.48 9.10 -24.29
N ASN A 465 8.53 8.74 -25.03
CA ASN A 465 8.50 7.61 -25.96
C ASN A 465 8.90 6.31 -25.24
N ILE A 466 8.01 5.82 -24.36
CA ILE A 466 8.33 4.67 -23.50
C ILE A 466 8.47 3.39 -24.35
N LYS A 467 9.67 2.80 -24.32
CA LYS A 467 10.03 1.55 -25.03
C LYS A 467 10.54 0.46 -24.12
N GLY A 468 11.02 0.79 -22.92
CA GLY A 468 11.46 -0.18 -21.95
C GLY A 468 10.92 0.10 -20.55
N ILE A 469 10.76 -0.96 -19.76
CA ILE A 469 10.39 -0.87 -18.35
C ILE A 469 11.42 -1.62 -17.51
N PHE A 470 11.94 -0.93 -16.51
CA PHE A 470 12.72 -1.52 -15.43
C PHE A 470 11.85 -1.60 -14.19
N TRP A 471 11.74 -2.80 -13.65
CA TRP A 471 10.87 -3.08 -12.53
C TRP A 471 11.67 -3.68 -11.37
N GLN A 472 11.58 -3.03 -10.22
CA GLN A 472 12.14 -3.48 -8.95
C GLN A 472 11.03 -3.57 -7.90
N GLY A 473 10.68 -4.79 -7.47
CA GLY A 473 9.86 -4.99 -6.28
C GLY A 473 8.41 -4.54 -6.29
N SER A 474 7.82 -4.28 -7.45
CA SER A 474 6.37 -4.11 -7.68
C SER A 474 5.66 -5.36 -8.26
N ASN A 475 4.37 -5.29 -8.56
CA ASN A 475 3.62 -6.29 -9.35
C ASN A 475 2.49 -5.59 -10.14
N TRP A 476 2.89 -4.68 -11.02
CA TRP A 476 2.05 -3.73 -11.75
C TRP A 476 0.95 -4.35 -12.63
N PHE A 477 1.14 -5.54 -13.22
CA PHE A 477 0.07 -6.32 -13.89
C PHE A 477 -0.95 -6.92 -12.94
N ASN A 478 -0.84 -6.56 -11.66
CA ASN A 478 -1.70 -7.03 -10.59
C ASN A 478 -2.09 -5.92 -9.61
N GLN A 479 -1.63 -4.69 -9.84
CA GLN A 479 -1.76 -3.59 -8.89
C GLN A 479 -2.07 -2.26 -9.58
N LEU A 480 -1.74 -2.08 -10.85
CA LEU A 480 -2.15 -0.89 -11.61
C LEU A 480 -3.53 -1.13 -12.25
N PRO A 481 -4.34 -0.07 -12.40
CA PRO A 481 -5.68 -0.19 -12.95
C PRO A 481 -5.68 -0.56 -14.44
N ASN A 482 -6.83 -1.05 -14.90
CA ASN A 482 -7.09 -1.41 -16.29
C ASN A 482 -6.07 -2.40 -16.88
N ILE A 483 -5.97 -3.58 -16.27
CA ILE A 483 -5.01 -4.62 -16.66
C ILE A 483 -5.12 -4.99 -18.15
N ASN A 484 -6.33 -5.04 -18.72
CA ASN A 484 -6.51 -5.35 -20.14
C ASN A 484 -5.83 -4.33 -21.07
N LYS A 485 -5.87 -3.04 -20.73
CA LYS A 485 -5.16 -2.00 -21.49
C LYS A 485 -3.64 -2.08 -21.27
N ALA A 486 -3.21 -2.38 -20.05
CA ALA A 486 -1.80 -2.65 -19.76
C ALA A 486 -1.23 -3.81 -20.60
N ILE A 487 -2.01 -4.88 -20.79
CA ILE A 487 -1.62 -6.04 -21.62
C ILE A 487 -1.42 -5.64 -23.08
N GLN A 488 -2.27 -4.77 -23.61
CA GLN A 488 -2.09 -4.23 -24.96
C GLN A 488 -0.83 -3.37 -25.07
N ALA A 489 -0.58 -2.53 -24.06
CA ALA A 489 0.54 -1.60 -24.04
C ALA A 489 1.89 -2.32 -23.94
N ILE A 490 2.02 -3.34 -23.08
CA ILE A 490 3.31 -4.04 -22.90
C ILE A 490 3.78 -4.71 -24.19
N ASN A 491 2.88 -5.16 -25.05
CA ASN A 491 3.27 -5.77 -26.34
C ASN A 491 3.94 -4.79 -27.31
N LYS A 492 3.85 -3.48 -27.07
CA LYS A 492 4.58 -2.44 -27.82
C LYS A 492 5.98 -2.11 -27.27
N LEU A 493 6.38 -2.74 -26.15
CA LEU A 493 7.68 -2.49 -25.52
C LEU A 493 8.78 -3.40 -26.08
N GLU A 494 9.98 -2.85 -26.18
CA GLU A 494 11.20 -3.51 -26.64
C GLU A 494 11.93 -4.25 -25.51
N LEU A 495 11.71 -3.83 -24.26
CA LEU A 495 12.40 -4.40 -23.09
C LEU A 495 11.55 -4.32 -21.82
N VAL A 496 11.46 -5.42 -21.08
CA VAL A 496 10.86 -5.49 -19.75
C VAL A 496 11.75 -6.33 -18.85
N VAL A 497 12.36 -5.68 -17.85
CA VAL A 497 13.27 -6.32 -16.88
C VAL A 497 12.59 -6.43 -15.53
N CYS A 498 12.50 -7.66 -15.02
CA CYS A 498 11.95 -8.01 -13.72
C CYS A 498 13.05 -8.30 -12.70
N MET A 499 13.09 -7.54 -11.60
CA MET A 499 13.89 -7.85 -10.42
C MET A 499 12.96 -8.23 -9.26
N ASP A 500 12.85 -9.53 -8.97
CA ASP A 500 12.02 -10.06 -7.86
C ASP A 500 12.59 -11.36 -7.29
N ALA A 501 12.20 -11.70 -6.06
CA ALA A 501 12.51 -12.97 -5.42
C ALA A 501 11.52 -14.09 -5.83
N THR A 502 10.33 -13.73 -6.34
CA THR A 502 9.27 -14.68 -6.68
C THR A 502 8.80 -14.42 -8.11
N ILE A 503 8.39 -15.46 -8.84
CA ILE A 503 7.75 -15.26 -10.15
C ILE A 503 6.34 -14.70 -9.93
N THR A 504 6.21 -13.38 -9.97
CA THR A 504 4.93 -12.68 -9.88
C THR A 504 4.18 -12.72 -11.22
N PRO A 505 2.87 -12.43 -11.24
CA PRO A 505 2.13 -12.21 -12.48
C PRO A 505 2.80 -11.26 -13.47
N SER A 506 3.32 -10.12 -12.99
CA SER A 506 4.12 -9.21 -13.82
C SER A 506 5.35 -9.86 -14.45
N GLY A 507 6.03 -10.75 -13.72
CA GLY A 507 7.19 -11.49 -14.24
C GLY A 507 6.87 -12.35 -15.46
N LEU A 508 5.67 -12.91 -15.55
CA LEU A 508 5.29 -13.74 -16.70
C LEU A 508 5.24 -12.95 -18.03
N TRP A 509 5.22 -11.62 -17.95
CA TRP A 509 5.24 -10.71 -19.11
C TRP A 509 6.63 -10.09 -19.36
N ALA A 510 7.62 -10.37 -18.52
CA ALA A 510 8.96 -9.83 -18.67
C ALA A 510 9.76 -10.54 -19.78
N ASP A 511 10.74 -9.82 -20.35
CA ASP A 511 11.74 -10.42 -21.24
C ASP A 511 12.83 -11.13 -20.43
N LEU A 512 13.18 -10.56 -19.27
CA LEU A 512 14.19 -11.06 -18.37
C LEU A 512 13.70 -11.08 -16.93
N LEU A 513 13.94 -12.20 -16.26
CA LEU A 513 13.74 -12.37 -14.82
C LEU A 513 15.11 -12.45 -14.14
N LEU A 514 15.38 -11.55 -13.19
CA LEU A 514 16.58 -11.53 -12.38
C LEU A 514 16.24 -11.99 -10.95
N PRO A 515 16.82 -13.10 -10.44
CA PRO A 515 16.54 -13.62 -9.12
C PRO A 515 17.12 -12.71 -8.03
N ILE A 516 16.24 -12.07 -7.26
CA ILE A 516 16.65 -11.20 -6.15
C ILE A 516 16.64 -11.96 -4.82
N ALA A 517 17.71 -11.76 -4.04
CA ALA A 517 17.81 -12.25 -2.68
C ALA A 517 16.75 -11.59 -1.78
N THR A 518 16.00 -12.40 -1.04
CA THR A 518 15.06 -11.96 -0.01
C THR A 518 15.80 -11.29 1.16
N HIS A 519 15.05 -10.60 2.01
CA HIS A 519 15.58 -9.97 3.21
C HIS A 519 16.16 -10.95 4.26
N PHE A 520 15.94 -12.26 4.13
CA PHE A 520 16.60 -13.27 4.96
C PHE A 520 17.99 -13.66 4.41
N GLU A 521 18.31 -13.27 3.19
CA GLU A 521 19.49 -13.72 2.43
C GLU A 521 20.51 -12.58 2.22
N ARG A 522 20.32 -11.44 2.90
CA ARG A 522 21.18 -10.26 2.74
C ARG A 522 21.19 -9.40 4.01
N HIS A 523 22.22 -8.57 4.13
CA HIS A 523 22.34 -7.60 5.20
C HIS A 523 21.49 -6.34 4.92
N ASP A 524 20.72 -5.90 5.90
CA ASP A 524 19.95 -4.66 5.86
C ASP A 524 19.52 -4.22 7.28
N VAL A 525 18.78 -3.12 7.37
CA VAL A 525 18.07 -2.70 8.58
C VAL A 525 16.63 -2.33 8.24
N ALA A 526 15.68 -2.86 9.00
CA ALA A 526 14.28 -2.49 8.90
C ALA A 526 13.98 -1.24 9.69
N LEU A 527 13.27 -0.36 8.99
CA LEU A 527 12.79 0.90 9.49
C LEU A 527 11.27 0.76 9.64
N PRO A 528 10.59 1.44 10.56
CA PRO A 528 9.17 1.73 10.42
C PRO A 528 8.95 2.53 9.13
N TRP A 529 7.72 2.56 8.61
CA TRP A 529 7.48 3.36 7.41
C TRP A 529 7.42 4.86 7.73
N TYR A 530 6.33 5.32 8.34
CA TYR A 530 6.16 6.72 8.76
C TYR A 530 5.59 6.87 10.19
N LYS A 531 5.40 5.73 10.87
CA LYS A 531 4.82 5.60 12.20
C LYS A 531 5.57 4.53 12.98
N GLY A 532 5.85 4.81 14.26
CA GLY A 532 6.63 3.96 15.13
C GLY A 532 8.10 4.36 15.19
N HIS A 533 8.70 4.08 16.34
CA HIS A 533 10.00 4.60 16.74
C HIS A 533 10.90 3.41 17.11
N TYR A 534 11.41 2.72 16.10
CA TYR A 534 12.30 1.57 16.26
C TYR A 534 13.19 1.35 15.04
N TYR A 535 14.27 0.58 15.22
CA TYR A 535 15.05 -0.03 14.14
C TYR A 535 15.18 -1.52 14.42
N ILE A 536 15.12 -2.34 13.37
CA ILE A 536 15.28 -3.80 13.51
C ILE A 536 16.41 -4.25 12.60
N HIS A 537 17.45 -4.83 13.17
CA HIS A 537 18.57 -5.36 12.40
C HIS A 537 18.09 -6.52 11.52
N ARG A 538 18.50 -6.56 10.25
CA ARG A 538 18.23 -7.66 9.33
C ARG A 538 19.55 -8.26 8.85
N PRO A 539 20.16 -9.18 9.62
CA PRO A 539 21.35 -9.87 9.14
C PRO A 539 21.01 -10.84 8.02
N LYS A 540 22.02 -11.26 7.25
CA LYS A 540 21.94 -12.45 6.41
C LYS A 540 21.68 -13.67 7.31
N VAL A 541 20.44 -14.16 7.30
CA VAL A 541 19.98 -15.29 8.14
C VAL A 541 20.31 -16.62 7.50
N ILE A 542 20.23 -16.71 6.17
CA ILE A 542 20.64 -17.87 5.36
C ILE A 542 21.43 -17.37 4.14
N GLU A 543 22.20 -18.24 3.48
CA GLU A 543 22.82 -17.87 2.21
C GLU A 543 21.76 -17.72 1.10
N PRO A 544 22.00 -16.85 0.10
CA PRO A 544 21.10 -16.71 -1.05
C PRO A 544 20.77 -18.04 -1.72
N LEU A 545 19.48 -18.34 -1.88
CA LEU A 545 19.06 -19.55 -2.57
C LEU A 545 19.32 -19.46 -4.08
N GLY A 546 19.83 -20.56 -4.64
CA GLY A 546 20.15 -20.66 -6.07
C GLY A 546 21.28 -19.71 -6.45
N GLU A 547 21.07 -18.93 -7.50
CA GLU A 547 21.98 -17.88 -7.95
C GLU A 547 21.46 -16.48 -7.60
N SER A 548 20.57 -16.36 -6.61
CA SER A 548 19.98 -15.06 -6.24
C SER A 548 21.07 -14.05 -5.84
N LYS A 549 20.89 -12.78 -6.26
CA LYS A 549 21.77 -11.66 -5.92
C LYS A 549 20.98 -10.52 -5.28
N THR A 550 21.61 -9.66 -4.51
CA THR A 550 20.91 -8.49 -3.96
C THR A 550 20.61 -7.45 -5.04
N ASP A 551 19.64 -6.57 -4.80
CA ASP A 551 19.33 -5.45 -5.70
C ASP A 551 20.59 -4.59 -5.97
N LEU A 552 21.39 -4.33 -4.94
CA LEU A 552 22.59 -3.50 -5.02
C LEU A 552 23.71 -4.21 -5.81
N GLN A 553 23.87 -5.53 -5.69
CA GLN A 553 24.82 -6.30 -6.50
C GLN A 553 24.49 -6.20 -7.99
N VAL A 554 23.23 -6.45 -8.36
CA VAL A 554 22.78 -6.42 -9.75
C VAL A 554 22.97 -5.03 -10.36
N LEU A 555 22.52 -3.98 -9.68
CA LEU A 555 22.60 -2.62 -10.21
C LEU A 555 24.05 -2.08 -10.23
N THR A 556 24.88 -2.46 -9.25
CA THR A 556 26.32 -2.14 -9.26
C THR A 556 27.00 -2.76 -10.48
N GLU A 557 26.72 -4.03 -10.75
CA GLU A 557 27.38 -4.74 -11.85
C GLU A 557 26.86 -4.29 -13.24
N LEU A 558 25.57 -3.95 -13.37
CA LEU A 558 25.06 -3.26 -14.56
C LEU A 558 25.72 -1.88 -14.75
N ALA A 559 25.93 -1.13 -13.68
CA ALA A 559 26.60 0.16 -13.75
C ALA A 559 28.06 0.04 -14.23
N TYR A 560 28.77 -1.02 -13.85
CA TYR A 560 30.11 -1.30 -14.40
C TYR A 560 30.08 -1.59 -15.89
N ARG A 561 29.14 -2.40 -16.36
CA ARG A 561 28.95 -2.68 -17.80
C ARG A 561 28.62 -1.43 -18.61
N LEU A 562 27.87 -0.50 -18.02
CA LEU A 562 27.51 0.78 -18.63
C LEU A 562 28.55 1.90 -18.41
N GLY A 563 29.69 1.60 -17.76
CA GLY A 563 30.82 2.53 -17.62
C GLY A 563 30.76 3.52 -16.45
N PHE A 564 29.82 3.37 -15.51
CA PHE A 564 29.67 4.28 -14.35
C PHE A 564 29.68 3.57 -12.98
N GLY A 565 30.10 2.30 -12.92
CA GLY A 565 30.08 1.46 -11.70
C GLY A 565 30.76 2.07 -10.48
N LYS A 566 31.98 2.61 -10.62
CA LYS A 566 32.72 3.24 -9.50
C LYS A 566 32.01 4.48 -8.94
N LYS A 567 31.25 5.20 -9.78
CA LYS A 567 30.42 6.33 -9.33
C LYS A 567 29.12 5.83 -8.69
N TYR A 568 28.54 4.75 -9.23
CA TYR A 568 27.33 4.17 -8.70
C TYR A 568 27.56 3.57 -7.30
N ASN A 569 28.62 2.81 -7.09
CA ASN A 569 28.95 2.22 -5.79
C ASN A 569 30.42 2.51 -5.44
N PRO A 570 30.71 3.64 -4.77
CA PRO A 570 32.08 4.10 -4.53
C PRO A 570 32.87 3.23 -3.53
N LYS A 571 32.20 2.39 -2.74
CA LYS A 571 32.86 1.43 -1.83
C LYS A 571 33.10 0.06 -2.47
N ALA A 572 32.59 -0.18 -3.68
CA ALA A 572 32.69 -1.47 -4.35
C ALA A 572 33.69 -1.46 -5.50
N THR A 573 34.20 -2.66 -5.81
CA THR A 573 34.74 -3.01 -7.13
C THR A 573 33.78 -3.99 -7.81
N ARG A 574 34.09 -4.49 -9.02
CA ARG A 574 33.28 -5.55 -9.65
C ARG A 574 33.22 -6.84 -8.83
N ASP A 575 34.19 -7.10 -7.95
CA ASP A 575 34.18 -8.27 -7.06
C ASP A 575 32.98 -8.26 -6.09
N TYR A 576 32.38 -7.10 -5.84
CA TYR A 576 31.16 -6.97 -5.03
C TYR A 576 30.00 -7.85 -5.52
N PHE A 577 29.96 -8.15 -6.83
CA PHE A 577 28.97 -9.07 -7.39
C PHE A 577 29.08 -10.49 -6.81
N HIS A 578 30.27 -10.91 -6.40
CA HIS A 578 30.53 -12.20 -5.78
C HIS A 578 30.62 -12.10 -4.25
N ASN A 579 31.23 -11.04 -3.72
CA ASN A 579 31.51 -10.84 -2.29
C ASN A 579 31.00 -9.46 -1.81
N ASN A 580 29.75 -9.40 -1.33
CA ASN A 580 29.13 -8.13 -0.91
C ASN A 580 29.24 -7.82 0.59
N ASP A 581 29.41 -8.83 1.45
CA ASP A 581 29.22 -8.70 2.90
C ASP A 581 30.05 -7.56 3.54
N ALA A 582 31.33 -7.42 3.19
CA ALA A 582 32.20 -6.38 3.75
C ALA A 582 31.77 -4.96 3.34
N VAL A 583 31.28 -4.79 2.12
CA VAL A 583 30.82 -3.50 1.61
C VAL A 583 29.46 -3.14 2.22
N ASP A 584 28.55 -4.11 2.30
CA ASP A 584 27.24 -3.93 2.93
C ASP A 584 27.38 -3.56 4.42
N GLU A 585 28.24 -4.28 5.15
CA GLU A 585 28.58 -4.00 6.54
C GLU A 585 29.14 -2.58 6.71
N ALA A 586 30.06 -2.16 5.85
CA ALA A 586 30.65 -0.82 5.91
C ALA A 586 29.60 0.29 5.66
N TYR A 587 28.63 0.07 4.76
CA TYR A 587 27.53 1.03 4.55
C TYR A 587 26.58 1.10 5.75
N LEU A 588 26.19 -0.04 6.31
CA LEU A 588 25.26 -0.09 7.44
C LEU A 588 25.89 0.46 8.72
N GLN A 589 27.16 0.16 8.98
CA GLN A 589 27.91 0.74 10.10
C GLN A 589 28.02 2.26 9.97
N GLU A 590 28.44 2.76 8.79
CA GLU A 590 28.54 4.19 8.55
C GLU A 590 27.19 4.90 8.71
N TRP A 591 26.10 4.29 8.23
CA TRP A 591 24.75 4.81 8.43
C TRP A 591 24.39 4.89 9.91
N TRP A 592 24.62 3.83 10.67
CA TRP A 592 24.29 3.79 12.10
C TRP A 592 25.08 4.85 12.88
N GLU A 593 26.39 4.89 12.70
CA GLU A 593 27.28 5.79 13.44
C GLU A 593 27.10 7.25 13.02
N ASN A 594 27.04 7.53 11.71
CA ASN A 594 27.07 8.92 11.21
C ASN A 594 25.69 9.52 10.97
N LYS A 595 24.60 8.73 10.96
CA LYS A 595 23.22 9.24 10.83
C LYS A 595 22.41 8.96 12.08
N VAL A 596 22.26 7.71 12.48
CA VAL A 596 21.35 7.34 13.58
C VAL A 596 21.87 7.85 14.92
N MET A 597 23.08 7.46 15.31
CA MET A 597 23.68 7.87 16.59
C MET A 597 23.82 9.41 16.65
N SER A 598 24.34 10.02 15.58
CA SER A 598 24.61 11.46 15.56
C SER A 598 23.35 12.35 15.51
N ARG A 599 22.34 12.00 14.71
CA ARG A 599 21.16 12.86 14.48
C ARG A 599 20.01 12.55 15.42
N GLN A 600 19.91 11.32 15.89
CA GLN A 600 18.82 10.86 16.76
C GLN A 600 19.28 10.56 18.19
N GLN A 601 20.52 10.93 18.54
CA GLN A 601 21.08 10.84 19.89
C GLN A 601 21.00 9.43 20.47
N VAL A 602 21.30 8.44 19.63
CA VAL A 602 21.34 7.02 20.04
C VAL A 602 22.74 6.70 20.56
N GLU A 603 22.83 6.17 21.78
CA GLU A 603 24.11 5.78 22.39
C GLU A 603 24.51 4.33 22.07
N MET A 604 23.55 3.49 21.68
CA MET A 604 23.79 2.09 21.34
C MET A 604 24.72 1.97 20.13
N THR A 605 25.85 1.28 20.30
CA THR A 605 26.82 1.04 19.22
C THR A 605 26.26 0.10 18.15
N TRP A 606 26.84 0.11 16.95
CA TRP A 606 26.46 -0.84 15.89
C TRP A 606 26.61 -2.30 16.34
N ALA A 607 27.65 -2.63 17.10
CA ALA A 607 27.86 -3.98 17.62
C ALA A 607 26.77 -4.43 18.60
N GLU A 608 26.37 -3.55 19.54
CA GLU A 608 25.29 -3.81 20.49
C GLU A 608 23.94 -3.92 19.77
N PHE A 609 23.67 -3.05 18.79
CA PHE A 609 22.45 -3.12 17.99
C PHE A 609 22.34 -4.45 17.23
N LYS A 610 23.43 -4.91 16.62
CA LYS A 610 23.46 -6.24 15.97
C LYS A 610 23.19 -7.38 16.94
N GLN A 611 23.75 -7.30 18.16
CA GLN A 611 23.57 -8.32 19.19
C GLN A 611 22.13 -8.37 19.70
N GLN A 612 21.50 -7.22 19.94
CA GLN A 612 20.11 -7.15 20.43
C GLN A 612 19.08 -7.40 19.32
N GLY A 613 19.40 -6.97 18.10
CA GLY A 613 18.56 -7.14 16.91
C GLY A 613 17.45 -6.11 16.75
N ILE A 614 17.17 -5.30 17.78
CA ILE A 614 16.17 -4.25 17.76
C ILE A 614 16.59 -3.08 18.67
N TYR A 615 16.28 -1.87 18.24
CA TYR A 615 16.34 -0.66 19.03
C TYR A 615 14.94 -0.02 19.04
N LYS A 616 14.41 0.35 20.20
CA LYS A 616 13.12 1.07 20.33
C LYS A 616 13.40 2.40 21.03
N PHE A 617 12.90 3.51 20.46
CA PHE A 617 13.04 4.79 21.14
C PHE A 617 11.97 4.92 22.23
N LYS A 618 12.40 5.41 23.38
CA LYS A 618 11.49 5.95 24.39
C LYS A 618 11.37 7.45 24.18
N LEU A 619 10.22 7.90 23.71
CA LEU A 619 9.95 9.33 23.56
C LEU A 619 9.63 9.94 24.93
N SER A 620 10.12 11.14 25.19
CA SER A 620 9.84 11.87 26.44
C SER A 620 8.39 12.37 26.53
N ARG A 621 7.76 12.57 25.38
CA ARG A 621 6.33 12.88 25.21
C ARG A 621 5.80 12.24 23.92
N PRO A 622 4.49 11.90 23.83
CA PRO A 622 3.87 11.53 22.56
C PRO A 622 4.07 12.63 21.51
N GLN A 623 4.42 12.25 20.29
CA GLN A 623 4.53 13.22 19.20
C GLN A 623 3.15 13.53 18.61
N ILE A 624 2.78 14.80 18.64
CA ILE A 624 1.51 15.33 18.18
C ILE A 624 1.78 16.32 17.04
N ALA A 625 1.20 16.07 15.88
CA ALA A 625 1.35 16.94 14.72
C ALA A 625 0.81 18.34 15.02
N PHE A 626 1.58 19.35 14.62
CA PHE A 626 1.24 20.77 14.76
C PHE A 626 1.01 21.25 16.20
N GLN A 627 1.46 20.50 17.23
CA GLN A 627 1.33 20.93 18.63
C GLN A 627 2.03 22.28 18.85
N ASP A 628 3.26 22.44 18.37
CA ASP A 628 4.01 23.70 18.53
C ASP A 628 3.38 24.86 17.74
N ASN A 629 2.74 24.60 16.59
CA ASN A 629 1.97 25.62 15.86
C ASN A 629 0.81 26.17 16.70
N VAL A 630 0.11 25.29 17.42
CA VAL A 630 -1.07 25.64 18.22
C VAL A 630 -0.66 26.25 19.57
N GLU A 631 0.26 25.61 20.29
CA GLU A 631 0.67 26.02 21.64
C GLU A 631 1.60 27.24 21.62
N GLN A 632 2.55 27.29 20.67
CA GLN A 632 3.58 28.34 20.60
C GLN A 632 3.30 29.39 19.52
N GLY A 633 2.29 29.18 18.66
CA GLY A 633 1.96 30.10 17.58
C GLY A 633 2.95 30.10 16.41
N GLN A 634 3.69 29.00 16.23
CA GLN A 634 4.58 28.85 15.07
C GLN A 634 3.78 28.88 13.75
N PRO A 635 4.27 29.56 12.70
CA PRO A 635 3.59 29.59 11.42
C PRO A 635 3.57 28.19 10.78
N TRP A 636 2.47 27.86 10.09
CA TRP A 636 2.41 26.67 9.26
C TRP A 636 3.34 26.84 8.05
N PRO A 637 3.89 25.75 7.50
CA PRO A 637 4.73 25.78 6.30
C PRO A 637 3.92 26.02 5.00
N THR A 638 2.82 26.76 5.07
CA THR A 638 2.01 27.21 3.95
C THR A 638 2.38 28.64 3.53
N SER A 639 1.93 29.08 2.36
CA SER A 639 2.15 30.45 1.89
C SER A 639 1.59 31.53 2.82
N SER A 640 0.50 31.24 3.52
CA SER A 640 -0.13 32.16 4.48
C SER A 640 0.40 32.06 5.91
N GLY A 641 1.22 31.05 6.23
CA GLY A 641 1.61 30.76 7.62
C GLY A 641 0.47 30.16 8.46
N LYS A 642 -0.64 29.75 7.84
CA LYS A 642 -1.86 29.21 8.49
C LYS A 642 -2.31 27.91 7.81
N ILE A 643 -3.26 27.19 8.41
CA ILE A 643 -3.97 26.09 7.75
C ILE A 643 -4.80 26.65 6.59
N GLU A 644 -4.46 26.29 5.36
CA GLU A 644 -5.10 26.81 4.15
C GLU A 644 -6.30 25.94 3.75
N ILE A 645 -7.49 26.36 4.20
CA ILE A 645 -8.76 25.82 3.68
C ILE A 645 -9.00 26.39 2.28
N PHE A 646 -8.81 27.71 2.15
CA PHE A 646 -8.60 28.37 0.87
C PHE A 646 -7.11 28.34 0.51
N SER A 647 -6.76 27.55 -0.50
CA SER A 647 -5.39 27.41 -0.98
C SER A 647 -4.96 28.61 -1.80
N THR A 648 -3.91 29.28 -1.32
CA THR A 648 -3.21 30.35 -2.04
C THR A 648 -2.66 29.84 -3.36
N TYR A 649 -2.03 28.66 -3.34
CA TYR A 649 -1.40 28.02 -4.51
C TYR A 649 -2.44 27.74 -5.61
N LEU A 650 -3.53 27.03 -5.30
CA LEU A 650 -4.52 26.66 -6.31
C LEU A 650 -5.25 27.88 -6.87
N ALA A 651 -5.53 28.89 -6.04
CA ALA A 651 -6.20 30.11 -6.47
C ALA A 651 -5.38 30.99 -7.42
N GLN A 652 -4.07 30.76 -7.52
CA GLN A 652 -3.14 31.48 -8.41
C GLN A 652 -2.88 30.73 -9.72
N ILE A 653 -3.39 29.52 -9.91
CA ILE A 653 -3.26 28.79 -11.17
C ILE A 653 -4.25 29.37 -12.19
N HIS A 654 -3.71 29.89 -13.30
CA HIS A 654 -4.52 30.44 -14.41
C HIS A 654 -4.60 29.50 -15.61
N ASP A 655 -3.63 28.60 -15.77
CA ASP A 655 -3.58 27.62 -16.86
C ASP A 655 -3.24 26.23 -16.30
N TRP A 656 -4.28 25.44 -16.08
CA TRP A 656 -4.17 24.08 -15.56
C TRP A 656 -3.51 23.12 -16.55
N SER A 657 -3.61 23.39 -17.85
CA SER A 657 -3.03 22.58 -18.92
C SER A 657 -1.50 22.62 -18.93
N ARG A 658 -0.88 23.50 -18.14
CA ARG A 658 0.58 23.60 -17.90
C ARG A 658 1.02 23.07 -16.53
N THR A 659 0.11 22.57 -15.71
CA THR A 659 0.42 21.96 -14.40
C THR A 659 0.52 20.44 -14.49
N ALA A 660 1.17 19.76 -13.55
CA ALA A 660 1.15 18.29 -13.51
C ALA A 660 -0.27 17.70 -13.35
N TYR A 661 -1.23 18.49 -12.86
CA TYR A 661 -2.61 18.05 -12.63
C TYR A 661 -3.41 17.90 -13.92
N GLY A 662 -3.20 18.82 -14.86
CA GLY A 662 -3.89 18.90 -16.17
C GLY A 662 -5.29 19.55 -16.11
N TYR A 663 -5.99 19.43 -14.99
CA TYR A 663 -7.38 19.88 -14.82
C TYR A 663 -7.55 20.69 -13.54
N GLU A 664 -8.60 21.51 -13.49
CA GLU A 664 -8.91 22.38 -12.36
C GLU A 664 -9.17 21.61 -11.07
N ILE A 665 -8.55 22.09 -9.98
CA ILE A 665 -8.82 21.65 -8.61
C ILE A 665 -9.31 22.88 -7.82
N PRO A 666 -10.52 22.85 -7.23
CA PRO A 666 -11.06 24.00 -6.51
C PRO A 666 -10.13 24.52 -5.40
N ALA A 667 -10.05 25.85 -5.26
CA ALA A 667 -9.22 26.49 -4.24
C ALA A 667 -9.68 26.20 -2.79
N ILE A 668 -10.96 25.86 -2.59
CA ILE A 668 -11.53 25.36 -1.32
C ILE A 668 -11.97 23.90 -1.48
N PRO A 669 -12.07 23.10 -0.39
CA PRO A 669 -12.64 21.77 -0.48
C PRO A 669 -14.11 21.79 -0.93
N LYS A 670 -14.45 21.00 -1.95
CA LYS A 670 -15.82 20.86 -2.48
C LYS A 670 -16.24 19.40 -2.67
N TRP A 671 -17.54 19.17 -2.63
CA TRP A 671 -18.11 17.96 -3.22
C TRP A 671 -18.09 18.13 -4.73
N ILE A 672 -17.49 17.16 -5.42
CA ILE A 672 -17.50 17.09 -6.88
C ILE A 672 -18.05 15.73 -7.24
N GLU A 673 -19.01 15.72 -8.16
CA GLU A 673 -19.66 14.48 -8.58
C GLU A 673 -18.63 13.54 -9.26
N PRO A 674 -18.48 12.29 -8.78
CA PRO A 674 -17.60 11.29 -9.38
C PRO A 674 -18.07 10.88 -10.77
N TRP A 675 -17.14 10.51 -11.65
CA TRP A 675 -17.49 10.01 -12.99
C TRP A 675 -18.10 8.59 -13.02
N GLU A 676 -18.03 7.83 -11.91
CA GLU A 676 -18.75 6.56 -11.70
C GLU A 676 -19.19 6.45 -10.22
N TRP A 677 -20.49 6.33 -9.95
CA TRP A 677 -21.05 6.17 -8.60
C TRP A 677 -22.51 5.68 -8.62
N LEU A 678 -23.08 5.34 -7.45
CA LEU A 678 -24.39 4.67 -7.35
C LEU A 678 -25.63 5.47 -7.80
N ASN A 679 -25.50 6.77 -8.03
CA ASN A 679 -26.56 7.62 -8.57
C ASN A 679 -26.32 8.01 -10.04
N ASP A 680 -25.27 7.50 -10.69
CA ASP A 680 -24.98 7.72 -12.11
C ASP A 680 -25.88 6.85 -13.02
N ASP A 681 -26.22 7.35 -14.21
CA ASP A 681 -27.05 6.64 -15.20
C ASP A 681 -26.44 5.30 -15.66
N LYS A 682 -25.11 5.15 -15.60
CA LYS A 682 -24.41 3.88 -15.86
C LYS A 682 -24.90 2.75 -14.97
N THR A 683 -25.54 3.04 -13.84
CA THR A 683 -26.11 2.02 -12.96
C THR A 683 -27.26 1.23 -13.59
N ILE A 684 -27.85 1.72 -14.69
CA ILE A 684 -28.78 0.94 -15.52
C ILE A 684 -28.10 -0.32 -16.07
N GLN A 685 -26.83 -0.21 -16.49
CA GLN A 685 -26.04 -1.33 -17.01
C GLN A 685 -25.21 -2.03 -15.91
N TYR A 686 -24.70 -1.26 -14.95
CA TYR A 686 -23.77 -1.68 -13.92
C TYR A 686 -24.30 -1.30 -12.52
N PRO A 687 -25.28 -2.04 -11.98
CA PRO A 687 -26.08 -1.60 -10.84
C PRO A 687 -25.34 -1.59 -9.49
N PHE A 688 -24.15 -2.19 -9.42
CA PHE A 688 -23.36 -2.33 -8.19
C PHE A 688 -22.10 -1.45 -8.22
N HIS A 689 -21.75 -0.90 -7.06
CA HIS A 689 -20.47 -0.22 -6.84
C HIS A 689 -19.47 -1.19 -6.25
N LEU A 690 -18.29 -1.31 -6.88
CA LEU A 690 -17.22 -2.17 -6.41
C LEU A 690 -16.23 -1.36 -5.55
N ILE A 691 -15.91 -1.88 -4.37
CA ILE A 691 -14.78 -1.41 -3.56
C ILE A 691 -13.74 -2.51 -3.40
N THR A 692 -12.47 -2.10 -3.31
CA THR A 692 -11.31 -3.00 -3.37
C THR A 692 -10.40 -2.87 -2.14
N PRO A 693 -10.90 -3.14 -0.92
CA PRO A 693 -10.13 -2.97 0.30
C PRO A 693 -8.94 -3.94 0.37
N HIS A 694 -7.91 -3.56 1.11
CA HIS A 694 -6.77 -4.45 1.37
C HIS A 694 -7.21 -5.63 2.27
N PRO A 695 -6.78 -6.86 1.97
CA PRO A 695 -7.10 -8.04 2.76
C PRO A 695 -6.15 -8.25 3.95
N ARG A 696 -6.54 -9.08 4.91
CA ARG A 696 -5.68 -9.44 6.06
C ARG A 696 -4.65 -10.53 5.78
N TRP A 697 -4.89 -11.38 4.77
CA TRP A 697 -4.09 -12.58 4.47
C TRP A 697 -3.02 -12.40 3.40
N ARG A 698 -2.89 -11.19 2.85
CA ARG A 698 -1.80 -10.82 1.95
C ARG A 698 -1.45 -9.34 2.16
N THR A 699 -0.27 -8.95 1.71
CA THR A 699 0.12 -7.53 1.68
C THR A 699 0.17 -7.13 0.22
N HIS A 700 -0.87 -6.44 -0.24
CA HIS A 700 -1.11 -6.31 -1.67
C HIS A 700 -1.20 -7.68 -2.33
N SER A 701 -0.46 -7.87 -3.42
CA SER A 701 -0.30 -9.18 -4.05
C SER A 701 0.71 -10.10 -3.36
N ILE A 702 1.49 -9.63 -2.39
CA ILE A 702 2.50 -10.45 -1.70
C ILE A 702 1.80 -11.41 -0.75
N PHE A 703 2.27 -12.66 -0.71
CA PHE A 703 1.69 -13.79 0.03
C PHE A 703 0.44 -14.41 -0.58
N HIS A 704 -0.05 -13.91 -1.72
CA HIS A 704 -1.20 -14.54 -2.40
C HIS A 704 -0.94 -16.02 -2.74
N ASN A 705 0.31 -16.39 -2.99
CA ASN A 705 0.73 -17.76 -3.28
C ASN A 705 0.97 -18.66 -2.05
N ILE A 706 0.68 -18.20 -0.83
CA ILE A 706 0.92 -18.98 0.40
C ILE A 706 -0.32 -19.80 0.76
N ALA A 707 -0.21 -21.13 0.59
CA ALA A 707 -1.30 -22.08 0.80
C ALA A 707 -1.98 -21.93 2.17
N LEU A 708 -1.20 -21.90 3.27
CA LEU A 708 -1.75 -21.78 4.63
C LEU A 708 -2.59 -20.49 4.83
N LEU A 709 -2.20 -19.39 4.18
CA LEU A 709 -2.95 -18.14 4.26
C LEU A 709 -4.23 -18.20 3.43
N ARG A 710 -4.20 -18.87 2.28
CA ARG A 710 -5.40 -19.12 1.45
C ARG A 710 -6.38 -20.09 2.11
N GLU A 711 -5.91 -21.05 2.89
CA GLU A 711 -6.79 -21.92 3.69
C GLU A 711 -7.59 -21.13 4.74
N THR A 712 -7.08 -19.98 5.20
CA THR A 712 -7.80 -19.13 6.15
C THR A 712 -8.81 -18.19 5.49
N TYR A 713 -8.64 -17.86 4.21
CA TYR A 713 -9.49 -16.92 3.46
C TYR A 713 -9.47 -17.22 1.95
N GLU A 714 -10.65 -17.40 1.37
CA GLU A 714 -10.85 -17.52 -0.07
C GLU A 714 -10.92 -16.14 -0.76
N GLN A 715 -10.55 -16.07 -2.04
CA GLN A 715 -10.74 -14.85 -2.82
C GLN A 715 -12.19 -14.81 -3.32
N GLU A 716 -13.03 -14.07 -2.62
CA GLU A 716 -14.47 -14.03 -2.86
C GLU A 716 -14.98 -12.59 -3.02
N VAL A 717 -16.14 -12.43 -3.66
CA VAL A 717 -16.88 -11.18 -3.66
C VAL A 717 -17.89 -11.18 -2.53
N THR A 718 -17.82 -10.19 -1.64
CA THR A 718 -18.87 -9.99 -0.63
C THR A 718 -20.06 -9.26 -1.23
N LEU A 719 -21.27 -9.79 -0.99
CA LEU A 719 -22.53 -9.20 -1.40
C LEU A 719 -23.50 -9.06 -0.22
N ASN A 720 -24.29 -8.00 -0.23
CA ASN A 720 -25.41 -7.86 0.68
C ASN A 720 -26.45 -8.98 0.45
N ALA A 721 -27.05 -9.47 1.54
CA ALA A 721 -28.02 -10.58 1.49
C ALA A 721 -29.28 -10.28 0.67
N ASP A 722 -29.82 -9.06 0.73
CA ASP A 722 -31.00 -8.69 -0.05
C ASP A 722 -30.71 -8.65 -1.54
N ASP A 723 -29.53 -8.18 -1.94
CA ASP A 723 -29.15 -8.17 -3.35
C ASP A 723 -28.84 -9.57 -3.87
N ALA A 724 -28.14 -10.37 -3.07
CA ALA A 724 -27.91 -11.78 -3.39
C ALA A 724 -29.24 -12.52 -3.57
N LYS A 725 -30.23 -12.29 -2.70
CA LYS A 725 -31.58 -12.84 -2.81
C LYS A 725 -32.28 -12.43 -4.10
N LYS A 726 -32.23 -11.14 -4.48
CA LYS A 726 -32.82 -10.64 -5.74
C LYS A 726 -32.16 -11.28 -6.98
N LEU A 727 -30.86 -11.52 -6.92
CA LEU A 727 -30.09 -12.18 -7.99
C LEU A 727 -30.15 -13.72 -7.95
N GLY A 728 -30.78 -14.30 -6.93
CA GLY A 728 -30.81 -15.75 -6.71
C GLY A 728 -29.47 -16.36 -6.33
N ILE A 729 -28.50 -15.55 -5.86
CA ILE A 729 -27.13 -15.93 -5.47
C ILE A 729 -27.08 -16.36 -4.01
N LYS A 730 -26.30 -17.39 -3.71
CA LYS A 730 -25.99 -17.89 -2.36
C LYS A 730 -24.48 -17.91 -2.14
N THR A 731 -24.06 -17.96 -0.87
CA THR A 731 -22.64 -18.15 -0.53
C THR A 731 -22.08 -19.40 -1.20
N GLY A 732 -20.93 -19.26 -1.85
CA GLY A 732 -20.24 -20.32 -2.58
C GLY A 732 -20.65 -20.44 -4.06
N ASP A 733 -21.74 -19.79 -4.50
CA ASP A 733 -22.06 -19.73 -5.93
C ASP A 733 -20.94 -18.98 -6.67
N ILE A 734 -20.54 -19.50 -7.82
CA ILE A 734 -19.56 -18.82 -8.67
C ILE A 734 -20.25 -17.73 -9.48
N VAL A 735 -19.69 -16.53 -9.45
CA VAL A 735 -20.23 -15.36 -10.13
C VAL A 735 -19.20 -14.71 -11.05
N GLU A 736 -19.70 -14.16 -12.15
CA GLU A 736 -18.97 -13.27 -13.03
C GLU A 736 -19.29 -11.83 -12.61
N LEU A 737 -18.25 -11.02 -12.42
CA LEU A 737 -18.35 -9.58 -12.22
C LEU A 737 -17.76 -8.90 -13.46
N TRP A 738 -18.45 -7.93 -14.04
CA TRP A 738 -17.98 -7.30 -15.28
C TRP A 738 -18.39 -5.84 -15.43
N ASN A 739 -17.63 -5.15 -16.28
CA ASN A 739 -18.00 -3.87 -16.88
C ASN A 739 -17.39 -3.75 -18.29
N ALA A 740 -17.35 -2.53 -18.84
CA ALA A 740 -16.79 -2.28 -20.17
C ALA A 740 -15.27 -2.57 -20.27
N ARG A 741 -14.56 -2.66 -19.15
CA ARG A 741 -13.10 -2.79 -19.08
C ARG A 741 -12.64 -4.24 -18.99
N GLY A 742 -13.42 -5.09 -18.31
CA GLY A 742 -13.03 -6.47 -18.08
C GLY A 742 -14.07 -7.31 -17.37
N ARG A 743 -13.69 -8.56 -17.09
CA ARG A 743 -14.49 -9.60 -16.46
C ARG A 743 -13.62 -10.37 -15.48
N VAL A 744 -14.15 -10.66 -14.31
CA VAL A 744 -13.47 -11.45 -13.28
C VAL A 744 -14.42 -12.48 -12.69
N ILE A 745 -13.89 -13.62 -12.24
CA ILE A 745 -14.65 -14.71 -11.64
C ILE A 745 -14.29 -14.85 -10.16
N ALA A 746 -15.30 -14.90 -9.29
CA ALA A 746 -15.13 -15.15 -7.87
C ALA A 746 -16.34 -15.91 -7.30
N PRO A 747 -16.18 -16.72 -6.23
CA PRO A 747 -17.30 -17.16 -5.41
C PRO A 747 -17.93 -15.96 -4.70
N ALA A 748 -19.23 -16.05 -4.45
CA ALA A 748 -19.96 -15.07 -3.65
C ALA A 748 -19.89 -15.41 -2.16
N TYR A 749 -19.72 -14.40 -1.32
CA TYR A 749 -19.95 -14.45 0.12
C TYR A 749 -21.10 -13.53 0.50
N VAL A 750 -22.21 -14.12 0.93
CA VAL A 750 -23.45 -13.39 1.20
C VAL A 750 -23.54 -13.06 2.69
N THR A 751 -23.75 -11.77 3.02
CA THR A 751 -23.75 -11.28 4.40
C THR A 751 -24.58 -10.01 4.57
N GLU A 752 -24.95 -9.69 5.81
CA GLU A 752 -25.56 -8.40 6.20
C GLU A 752 -24.50 -7.34 6.58
N ARG A 753 -23.22 -7.70 6.56
CA ARG A 753 -22.09 -6.82 6.94
C ARG A 753 -21.66 -5.85 5.83
N CYS A 754 -22.45 -5.66 4.79
CA CYS A 754 -22.19 -4.72 3.70
C CYS A 754 -23.50 -4.07 3.28
N MET A 755 -23.45 -2.79 2.92
CA MET A 755 -24.65 -2.08 2.46
C MET A 755 -25.17 -2.60 1.11
N PRO A 756 -26.47 -2.48 0.82
CA PRO A 756 -27.02 -2.82 -0.48
C PRO A 756 -26.37 -2.05 -1.64
N ARG A 757 -26.33 -2.69 -2.81
CA ARG A 757 -25.71 -2.26 -4.07
C ARG A 757 -24.20 -2.06 -4.02
N VAL A 758 -23.53 -2.46 -2.94
CA VAL A 758 -22.06 -2.48 -2.86
C VAL A 758 -21.55 -3.91 -2.92
N ALA A 759 -20.54 -4.13 -3.76
CA ALA A 759 -19.78 -5.36 -3.84
C ALA A 759 -18.36 -5.12 -3.34
N VAL A 760 -17.79 -6.11 -2.64
CA VAL A 760 -16.45 -6.01 -2.07
C VAL A 760 -15.58 -7.10 -2.67
N LEU A 761 -14.52 -6.74 -3.36
CA LEU A 761 -13.55 -7.69 -3.89
C LEU A 761 -12.14 -7.24 -3.49
N HIS A 762 -11.50 -7.99 -2.59
CA HIS A 762 -10.20 -7.62 -2.05
C HIS A 762 -9.11 -7.56 -3.12
N GLU A 763 -8.28 -6.51 -3.11
CA GLU A 763 -7.18 -6.33 -4.07
C GLU A 763 -6.06 -7.37 -3.93
N GLY A 764 -5.28 -7.56 -4.98
CA GLY A 764 -4.03 -8.33 -4.90
C GLY A 764 -4.14 -9.82 -5.19
N ALA A 765 -5.29 -10.28 -5.70
CA ALA A 765 -5.37 -11.64 -6.24
C ALA A 765 -4.47 -11.77 -7.48
N TRP A 766 -3.70 -12.85 -7.58
CA TRP A 766 -2.80 -13.03 -8.73
C TRP A 766 -3.59 -13.42 -9.96
N MET A 767 -3.50 -12.63 -11.02
CA MET A 767 -4.29 -12.87 -12.24
C MET A 767 -4.10 -14.29 -12.82
N ASP A 768 -5.19 -14.82 -13.35
CA ASP A 768 -5.25 -16.05 -14.15
C ASP A 768 -6.14 -15.81 -15.37
N LEU A 769 -5.49 -15.36 -16.46
CA LEU A 769 -6.18 -14.96 -17.67
C LEU A 769 -6.53 -16.19 -18.52
N ASP A 770 -7.79 -16.33 -18.89
CA ASP A 770 -8.21 -17.34 -19.87
C ASP A 770 -8.02 -16.85 -21.33
N LYS A 771 -8.37 -17.71 -22.29
CA LYS A 771 -8.18 -17.42 -23.73
C LYS A 771 -9.08 -16.31 -24.27
N ILE A 772 -10.13 -15.94 -23.54
CA ILE A 772 -11.08 -14.90 -23.95
C ILE A 772 -10.90 -13.60 -23.13
N GLY A 773 -9.84 -13.52 -22.32
CA GLY A 773 -9.49 -12.33 -21.55
C GLY A 773 -10.24 -12.17 -20.22
N VAL A 774 -10.85 -13.24 -19.72
CA VAL A 774 -11.49 -13.27 -18.39
C VAL A 774 -10.46 -13.65 -17.34
N ASP A 775 -10.39 -12.86 -16.26
CA ASP A 775 -9.59 -13.24 -15.10
C ASP A 775 -10.37 -14.22 -14.22
N ARG A 776 -9.84 -15.42 -14.07
CA ARG A 776 -10.48 -16.45 -13.26
C ARG A 776 -10.11 -16.36 -11.78
N SER A 777 -9.18 -15.46 -11.42
CA SER A 777 -8.71 -15.32 -10.03
C SER A 777 -9.51 -14.35 -9.17
N GLY A 778 -10.31 -13.47 -9.76
CA GLY A 778 -11.03 -12.44 -9.01
C GLY A 778 -10.16 -11.23 -8.67
N ASN A 779 -9.27 -10.80 -9.58
CA ASN A 779 -8.47 -9.59 -9.42
C ASN A 779 -9.29 -8.35 -9.83
N PRO A 780 -9.66 -7.45 -8.90
CA PRO A 780 -10.51 -6.31 -9.21
C PRO A 780 -9.88 -5.29 -10.17
N ASP A 781 -8.56 -5.29 -10.36
CA ASP A 781 -7.87 -4.31 -11.22
C ASP A 781 -8.15 -4.50 -12.72
N PHE A 782 -8.82 -5.59 -13.13
CA PHE A 782 -9.42 -5.72 -14.46
C PHE A 782 -10.66 -4.84 -14.66
N LEU A 783 -11.27 -4.39 -13.57
CA LEU A 783 -12.53 -3.66 -13.56
C LEU A 783 -12.34 -2.18 -13.25
N THR A 784 -11.14 -1.77 -12.81
CA THR A 784 -10.81 -0.38 -12.47
C THR A 784 -10.43 0.42 -13.71
N LEU A 785 -10.75 1.72 -13.69
CA LEU A 785 -10.39 2.66 -14.76
C LEU A 785 -9.00 3.25 -14.50
N ASP A 786 -8.18 3.36 -15.54
CA ASP A 786 -6.86 4.02 -15.50
C ASP A 786 -6.98 5.54 -15.71
N GLU A 787 -7.93 6.15 -15.02
CA GLU A 787 -8.14 7.59 -14.94
C GLU A 787 -7.96 8.04 -13.49
N PRO A 788 -6.83 8.69 -13.16
CA PRO A 788 -6.60 9.23 -11.84
C PRO A 788 -7.41 10.50 -11.63
N SER A 789 -7.66 10.83 -10.36
CA SER A 789 -8.09 12.17 -9.97
C SER A 789 -7.11 13.25 -10.46
N PRO A 790 -7.51 14.52 -10.65
CA PRO A 790 -6.60 15.59 -11.07
C PRO A 790 -5.31 15.66 -10.25
N ALA A 791 -5.40 15.52 -8.91
CA ALA A 791 -4.24 15.50 -8.01
C ALA A 791 -3.35 14.23 -8.11
N GLY A 792 -3.66 13.30 -9.01
CA GLY A 792 -2.93 12.04 -9.21
C GLY A 792 -3.39 10.89 -8.30
N ALA A 793 -4.47 11.07 -7.53
CA ALA A 793 -5.02 9.98 -6.73
C ALA A 793 -5.56 8.86 -7.62
N PHE A 794 -5.15 7.63 -7.35
CA PHE A 794 -5.69 6.48 -8.08
C PHE A 794 -7.13 6.20 -7.65
N ALA A 795 -8.05 6.14 -8.61
CA ALA A 795 -9.47 5.99 -8.36
C ALA A 795 -9.92 4.52 -8.28
N TYR A 796 -9.21 3.68 -7.53
CA TYR A 796 -9.48 2.23 -7.41
C TYR A 796 -10.89 1.90 -6.93
N ASN A 797 -11.48 2.76 -6.11
CA ASN A 797 -12.81 2.55 -5.55
C ASN A 797 -13.88 3.34 -6.34
N THR A 798 -13.57 3.86 -7.53
CA THR A 798 -14.53 4.50 -8.45
C THR A 798 -14.86 3.54 -9.59
N VAL A 799 -15.69 2.53 -9.28
CA VAL A 799 -15.97 1.42 -10.19
C VAL A 799 -17.42 0.97 -10.06
N LEU A 800 -18.13 0.98 -11.18
CA LEU A 800 -19.42 0.29 -11.32
C LEU A 800 -19.25 -1.05 -12.05
N ILE A 801 -20.04 -2.05 -11.62
CA ILE A 801 -20.06 -3.39 -12.21
C ILE A 801 -21.49 -3.97 -12.26
N ASN A 802 -21.63 -5.04 -13.03
CA ASN A 802 -22.75 -5.96 -12.96
C ASN A 802 -22.28 -7.35 -12.52
N ILE A 803 -23.18 -8.17 -11.98
CA ILE A 803 -22.89 -9.45 -11.34
C ILE A 803 -23.97 -10.48 -11.70
N LYS A 804 -23.56 -11.70 -12.03
CA LYS A 804 -24.47 -12.84 -12.29
C LYS A 804 -23.78 -14.16 -11.99
N LYS A 805 -24.55 -15.23 -11.80
CA LYS A 805 -24.02 -16.59 -11.73
C LYS A 805 -23.36 -17.01 -13.04
N THR A 806 -22.34 -17.84 -12.93
CA THR A 806 -21.61 -18.38 -14.08
C THR A 806 -21.11 -19.80 -13.81
N ASP A 807 -20.96 -20.58 -14.87
CA ASP A 807 -20.35 -21.91 -14.83
C ASP A 807 -18.84 -21.87 -15.10
N LEU A 808 -18.28 -20.67 -15.32
CA LEU A 808 -16.83 -20.49 -15.47
C LEU A 808 -16.11 -20.86 -14.17
N SER A 809 -14.96 -21.53 -14.30
CA SER A 809 -14.19 -21.97 -13.14
C SER A 809 -13.49 -20.78 -12.47
N HIS A 810 -13.68 -20.61 -11.16
CA HIS A 810 -12.83 -19.76 -10.34
C HIS A 810 -11.47 -20.45 -10.07
N ARG A 811 -10.37 -19.71 -10.24
CA ARG A 811 -8.98 -20.18 -10.13
C ARG A 811 -8.10 -19.12 -9.47
N PRO A 812 -8.23 -18.85 -8.17
CA PRO A 812 -7.51 -17.78 -7.44
C PRO A 812 -6.04 -18.15 -7.17
N GLY A 813 -5.38 -18.75 -8.14
CA GLY A 813 -4.11 -19.45 -8.03
C GLY A 813 -4.17 -20.79 -8.75
N TRP A 814 -3.03 -21.19 -9.31
CA TRP A 814 -2.87 -22.27 -10.28
C TRP A 814 -3.05 -23.65 -9.62
N ASP A 815 -4.33 -23.95 -9.40
CA ASP A 815 -5.00 -25.13 -8.85
C ASP A 815 -4.59 -25.60 -7.45
N ARG A 816 -5.43 -26.46 -6.84
CA ARG A 816 -5.39 -26.93 -5.43
C ARG A 816 -4.09 -27.67 -5.04
N LEU A 817 -3.08 -27.63 -5.90
CA LEU A 817 -1.74 -28.19 -5.76
C LEU A 817 -0.78 -27.08 -6.19
N ALA A 818 0.05 -26.57 -5.27
CA ALA A 818 0.96 -25.43 -5.44
C ALA A 818 2.07 -25.59 -6.50
N THR A 819 1.87 -26.45 -7.50
CA THR A 819 2.91 -27.05 -8.35
C THR A 819 3.01 -26.44 -9.74
N ALA A 820 1.98 -25.79 -10.28
CA ALA A 820 1.98 -25.41 -11.71
C ALA A 820 3.10 -24.41 -12.10
N ARG A 821 3.31 -23.32 -11.34
CA ARG A 821 4.40 -22.37 -11.65
C ARG A 821 5.78 -22.97 -11.42
N SER A 822 5.92 -23.89 -10.48
CA SER A 822 7.20 -24.51 -10.16
C SER A 822 7.77 -25.39 -11.27
N HIS A 823 6.89 -25.97 -12.10
CA HIS A 823 7.29 -26.83 -13.22
C HIS A 823 8.00 -26.09 -14.36
N ILE A 824 7.79 -24.78 -14.48
CA ILE A 824 8.41 -23.93 -15.51
C ILE A 824 9.88 -23.65 -15.20
N PHE A 825 10.24 -23.45 -13.92
CA PHE A 825 11.54 -22.89 -13.52
C PHE A 825 12.45 -23.85 -12.75
N ARG A 826 11.97 -25.06 -12.40
CA ARG A 826 12.74 -26.07 -11.65
C ARG A 826 13.26 -27.24 -12.49
N ARG A 827 12.97 -27.28 -13.80
CA ARG A 827 13.60 -28.25 -14.69
C ARG A 827 14.89 -27.63 -15.21
N ASP A 828 16.02 -28.26 -14.90
CA ASP A 828 17.23 -28.05 -15.68
C ASP A 828 16.87 -28.30 -17.14
N SER A 829 17.07 -27.29 -17.99
CA SER A 829 16.85 -27.36 -19.43
C SER A 829 17.96 -28.18 -20.10
N SER A 830 18.18 -29.39 -19.62
CA SER A 830 19.08 -30.42 -20.15
C SER A 830 18.31 -31.71 -20.43
N SER A 831 17.14 -31.58 -21.06
CA SER A 831 16.45 -32.65 -21.79
C SER A 831 16.07 -32.18 -23.18
#